data_AF-A0A4R6JA88-F1
#
_entry.id   AF-A0A4R6JA88-F1
#
_cell.length_a   1.000
_cell.length_b   1.000
_cell.length_c   1.000
_cell.angle_alpha   90.00
_cell.angle_beta   90.00
_cell.angle_gamma   90.00
#
_symmetry.space_group_name_H-M   'P 1'
#
loop_
_entity.id
_entity.type
_entity.pdbx_description
1 polymer ?
#
loop_
_entity_poly.entity_id
_entity_poly.type
_entity_poly.pdbx_seq_one_letter_code
_entity_poly.pdbx_strand_id
1 'polypeptide(L)'
;MSSSKPAKKVKDVVEAAAAKVSEALTDRVPGAPGSRTPAVEEPTTPVGPPPPKSEQDAPETVTPTGAPTGAPKVSKSQQGEFLTTSQGARLRDTDHSLKAGPRGPILLQDHHFREKITHFDHERIPERVVHARGAGAHGMFTGYGTATEITKAGFLAKGKETQVFVRFSTVLGSRGSADTVRDTRGFATKFYTDEGTFDLVGNNIPVFFIQDAIKFPDIVHAAKWHPDREIPQAQSAHDTFWDFVSLHTEAQHHTMWNMSDRGIPRSYRHMEGFGVHTFRLINEAGETVLAKFHWKPKLGVHSLEWEEAQIAAGVDPDFHRRDLYDSIEAGAFPEWELGLQVFPDTPEETFAGIDLLDATKIVPEELAPVQPVGKLVLTGVPTNFHAEVEQVAFHLGHLPPGIDVTNDPLLQGRLFSYLDTQLSRLAGPNFMQIPINRPHAPVNDMLRDGFHQHAVHGGVAPYRPNSLDGGNPFTTDEGFLDIEVRVAESTKVRENPVSFDDHYSQVRQFWQSMSPVEKEHIVRAYTFELGKCYEQAVKERQVQCLANIDPVLCEQVATGLGLPVPEPVAPFAEVEPSPALSQVTGEWPADGRLIGIVVDPAAGLDGVAAVRTAIFSAGMVPLIIAPHGGEVGGVTVQRTFATARSIEFDAILVAGAPAPAPDAIPAGDAKAGAGASVTVDPRVLLLVEEAWRHSKAIGAWGGGAEVLAQAGVAGTPGVFSAGSGTAALTELQPLLAKHRVWHRFPATVA
;
A
#
# COMPACT_ATOMS: atom_id res chain seq x y z
N MET A 1 45.90 -30.62 -15.03
CA MET A 1 46.28 -29.29 -14.51
C MET A 1 45.37 -28.24 -15.12
N SER A 2 44.57 -27.54 -14.32
CA SER A 2 43.97 -26.26 -14.70
C SER A 2 43.75 -25.48 -13.39
N SER A 3 44.72 -24.62 -13.08
CA SER A 3 44.82 -23.85 -11.84
C SER A 3 44.04 -22.52 -11.88
N SER A 4 43.06 -22.35 -12.79
CA SER A 4 42.43 -21.04 -13.03
C SER A 4 41.11 -20.78 -12.29
N LYS A 5 40.53 -21.76 -11.57
CA LYS A 5 39.22 -21.61 -10.90
C LYS A 5 39.20 -20.63 -9.71
N PRO A 6 40.24 -20.52 -8.86
CA PRO A 6 40.21 -19.59 -7.73
C PRO A 6 40.34 -18.12 -8.18
N ALA A 7 41.22 -17.85 -9.14
CA ALA A 7 41.46 -16.49 -9.64
C ALA A 7 40.23 -15.91 -10.35
N LYS A 8 39.46 -16.74 -11.08
CA LYS A 8 38.21 -16.31 -11.70
C LYS A 8 37.14 -15.99 -10.66
N LYS A 9 36.95 -16.83 -9.63
CA LYS A 9 36.02 -16.54 -8.53
C LYS A 9 36.39 -15.28 -7.74
N VAL A 10 37.68 -15.05 -7.47
CA VAL A 10 38.14 -13.83 -6.80
C VAL A 10 37.91 -12.61 -7.70
N LYS A 11 38.19 -12.72 -9.00
CA LYS A 11 37.90 -11.66 -9.96
C LYS A 11 36.40 -11.35 -10.06
N ASP A 12 35.54 -12.37 -10.13
CA ASP A 12 34.08 -12.20 -10.17
C ASP A 12 33.54 -11.58 -8.88
N VAL A 13 34.12 -11.92 -7.71
CA VAL A 13 33.78 -11.30 -6.42
C VAL A 13 34.28 -9.86 -6.33
N VAL A 14 35.48 -9.57 -6.85
CA VAL A 14 36.03 -8.21 -6.90
C VAL A 14 35.29 -7.34 -7.91
N GLU A 15 34.88 -7.87 -9.05
CA GLU A 15 34.07 -7.18 -10.05
C GLU A 15 32.63 -6.99 -9.55
N ALA A 16 32.04 -7.96 -8.85
CA ALA A 16 30.73 -7.79 -8.20
C ALA A 16 30.79 -6.81 -7.02
N ALA A 17 31.88 -6.80 -6.25
CA ALA A 17 32.11 -5.80 -5.20
C ALA A 17 32.38 -4.42 -5.80
N ALA A 18 33.16 -4.32 -6.88
CA ALA A 18 33.41 -3.06 -7.60
C ALA A 18 32.16 -2.54 -8.32
N ALA A 19 31.30 -3.43 -8.84
CA ALA A 19 30.00 -3.08 -9.39
C ALA A 19 29.05 -2.61 -8.29
N LYS A 20 28.93 -3.34 -7.17
CA LYS A 20 28.17 -2.88 -5.99
C LYS A 20 28.68 -1.56 -5.44
N VAL A 21 30.00 -1.34 -5.42
CA VAL A 21 30.60 -0.07 -5.00
C VAL A 21 30.33 1.02 -6.04
N SER A 22 30.45 0.74 -7.34
CA SER A 22 30.14 1.71 -8.41
C SER A 22 28.66 2.06 -8.51
N GLU A 23 27.77 1.12 -8.18
CA GLU A 23 26.32 1.26 -8.16
C GLU A 23 25.86 1.95 -6.88
N ALA A 24 26.49 1.66 -5.74
CA ALA A 24 26.35 2.43 -4.50
C ALA A 24 26.97 3.84 -4.58
N LEU A 25 27.90 4.07 -5.50
CA LEU A 25 28.49 5.39 -5.79
C LEU A 25 27.71 6.18 -6.86
N THR A 26 26.77 5.55 -7.57
CA THR A 26 25.79 6.32 -8.33
C THR A 26 24.70 6.76 -7.36
N ASP A 27 24.89 7.93 -6.75
CA ASP A 27 23.91 8.72 -6.00
C ASP A 27 22.68 9.07 -6.87
N ARG A 28 22.00 8.06 -7.42
CA ARG A 28 20.86 8.23 -8.31
C ARG A 28 19.61 8.34 -7.48
N VAL A 29 18.95 9.49 -7.63
CA VAL A 29 17.61 9.67 -7.11
C VAL A 29 16.66 8.84 -7.99
N PRO A 30 15.74 8.07 -7.37
CA PRO A 30 14.74 7.28 -8.09
C PRO A 30 13.86 8.07 -9.07
N GLY A 31 13.15 7.36 -9.95
CA GLY A 31 12.17 7.93 -10.86
C GLY A 31 12.65 8.07 -12.30
N ALA A 32 13.79 7.47 -12.67
CA ALA A 32 14.23 7.45 -14.06
C ALA A 32 13.25 6.61 -14.94
N PRO A 33 12.83 7.10 -16.12
CA PRO A 33 11.79 6.43 -16.92
C PRO A 33 12.27 5.17 -17.65
N GLY A 34 13.58 4.96 -17.77
CA GLY A 34 14.15 3.82 -18.50
C GLY A 34 15.57 3.48 -18.07
N SER A 35 16.07 2.33 -18.52
CA SER A 35 17.39 1.80 -18.16
C SER A 35 18.57 2.55 -18.80
N ARG A 36 18.30 3.44 -19.77
CA ARG A 36 19.29 4.24 -20.48
C ARG A 36 18.78 5.66 -20.68
N THR A 37 19.68 6.63 -20.65
CA THR A 37 19.37 8.02 -20.99
C THR A 37 19.11 8.14 -22.50
N PRO A 38 18.02 8.79 -22.94
CA PRO A 38 17.76 9.02 -24.36
C PRO A 38 18.78 10.00 -24.97
N ALA A 39 19.07 9.83 -26.26
CA ALA A 39 19.84 10.81 -27.02
C ALA A 39 18.97 12.05 -27.35
N VAL A 40 19.62 13.19 -27.61
CA VAL A 40 18.92 14.40 -28.06
C VAL A 40 18.43 14.22 -29.49
N GLU A 41 19.25 13.60 -30.34
CA GLU A 41 18.92 13.29 -31.72
C GLU A 41 17.87 12.18 -31.80
N GLU A 42 16.95 12.31 -32.76
CA GLU A 42 15.97 11.27 -33.04
C GLU A 42 16.66 9.95 -33.45
N PRO A 43 16.33 8.82 -32.82
CA PRO A 43 16.89 7.53 -33.20
C PRO A 43 16.30 7.09 -34.55
N THR A 44 17.12 7.10 -35.60
CA THR A 44 16.73 6.71 -36.97
C THR A 44 17.23 5.33 -37.40
N THR A 45 18.05 4.68 -36.57
CA THR A 45 18.58 3.34 -36.81
C THR A 45 17.84 2.32 -35.94
N PRO A 46 17.26 1.25 -36.52
CA PRO A 46 16.62 0.20 -35.74
C PRO A 46 17.61 -0.44 -34.77
N VAL A 47 17.19 -0.54 -33.51
CA VAL A 47 17.90 -1.25 -32.45
C VAL A 47 16.88 -2.04 -31.65
N GLY A 48 17.31 -3.16 -31.06
CA GLY A 48 16.46 -3.94 -30.17
C GLY A 48 16.00 -3.13 -28.94
N PRO A 49 14.91 -3.55 -28.29
CA PRO A 49 14.42 -2.86 -27.11
C PRO A 49 15.48 -2.83 -26.00
N PRO A 50 15.54 -1.74 -25.20
CA PRO A 50 16.44 -1.69 -24.06
C PRO A 50 16.06 -2.76 -23.04
N PRO A 51 17.02 -3.25 -22.22
CA PRO A 51 16.68 -4.14 -21.12
C PRO A 51 15.78 -3.42 -20.11
N PRO A 52 14.95 -4.16 -19.34
CA PRO A 52 14.26 -3.60 -18.17
C PRO A 52 15.23 -2.90 -17.22
N LYS A 53 14.71 -1.99 -16.39
CA LYS A 53 15.49 -1.40 -15.30
C LYS A 53 15.83 -2.49 -14.26
N SER A 54 16.88 -2.27 -13.47
CA SER A 54 17.40 -3.25 -12.50
C SER A 54 16.39 -3.64 -11.43
N GLU A 55 15.52 -2.71 -11.05
CA GLU A 55 14.49 -2.89 -10.04
C GLU A 55 13.17 -3.43 -10.61
N GLN A 56 13.04 -3.55 -11.94
CA GLN A 56 11.87 -4.16 -12.56
C GLN A 56 11.96 -5.68 -12.52
N ASP A 57 10.89 -6.32 -12.09
CA ASP A 57 10.71 -7.76 -12.18
C ASP A 57 9.42 -8.11 -12.95
N ALA A 58 9.27 -9.38 -13.30
CA ALA A 58 8.15 -9.90 -14.05
C ALA A 58 7.72 -11.28 -13.50
N PRO A 59 6.50 -11.76 -13.84
CA PRO A 59 6.04 -13.06 -13.37
C PRO A 59 6.93 -14.18 -13.90
N GLU A 60 7.12 -15.24 -13.11
CA GLU A 60 7.87 -16.42 -13.51
C GLU A 60 7.34 -17.04 -14.79
N THR A 61 8.24 -17.65 -15.57
CA THR A 61 7.91 -18.26 -16.85
C THR A 61 7.35 -19.67 -16.66
N VAL A 62 6.17 -19.76 -16.05
CA VAL A 62 5.39 -20.99 -15.89
C VAL A 62 4.31 -21.11 -16.96
N THR A 63 4.06 -22.33 -17.42
CA THR A 63 2.92 -22.68 -18.27
C THR A 63 1.59 -22.48 -17.53
N PRO A 64 0.44 -22.43 -18.22
CA PRO A 64 -0.87 -22.42 -17.54
C PRO A 64 -1.11 -23.63 -16.63
N THR A 65 -0.37 -24.73 -16.83
CA THR A 65 -0.45 -25.94 -15.99
C THR A 65 0.62 -25.96 -14.89
N GLY A 66 1.27 -24.82 -14.59
CA GLY A 66 2.25 -24.67 -13.51
C GLY A 66 3.66 -25.21 -13.80
N ALA A 67 3.89 -25.85 -14.96
CA ALA A 67 5.22 -26.34 -15.32
C ALA A 67 6.20 -25.19 -15.63
N PRO A 68 7.44 -25.21 -15.09
CA PRO A 68 8.48 -24.26 -15.48
C PRO A 68 8.84 -24.41 -16.97
N THR A 69 8.93 -23.30 -17.70
CA THR A 69 9.32 -23.32 -19.12
C THR A 69 10.83 -23.26 -19.34
N GLY A 70 11.59 -22.78 -18.35
CA GLY A 70 13.02 -22.50 -18.47
C GLY A 70 13.36 -21.27 -19.33
N ALA A 71 12.36 -20.58 -19.90
CA ALA A 71 12.56 -19.34 -20.63
C ALA A 71 12.92 -18.20 -19.67
N PRO A 72 13.82 -17.27 -20.03
CA PRO A 72 14.04 -16.09 -19.21
C PRO A 72 12.80 -15.20 -19.21
N LYS A 73 12.58 -14.43 -18.13
CA LYS A 73 11.41 -13.54 -17.97
C LYS A 73 11.22 -12.58 -19.16
N VAL A 74 12.33 -12.07 -19.73
CA VAL A 74 12.35 -11.21 -20.91
C VAL A 74 11.80 -11.88 -22.19
N SER A 75 11.64 -13.20 -22.22
CA SER A 75 11.00 -13.86 -23.37
C SER A 75 9.51 -13.52 -23.53
N LYS A 76 8.88 -12.94 -22.50
CA LYS A 76 7.49 -12.46 -22.54
C LYS A 76 7.35 -11.04 -23.10
N SER A 77 8.44 -10.32 -23.38
CA SER A 77 8.42 -8.96 -23.92
C SER A 77 8.69 -8.91 -25.43
N GLN A 78 8.59 -7.72 -26.02
CA GLN A 78 8.98 -7.47 -27.41
C GLN A 78 10.47 -7.78 -27.61
N GLN A 79 10.83 -8.40 -28.74
CA GLN A 79 12.21 -8.85 -29.03
C GLN A 79 12.77 -8.29 -30.36
N GLY A 80 11.94 -7.69 -31.20
CA GLY A 80 12.33 -7.23 -32.54
C GLY A 80 12.71 -5.75 -32.61
N GLU A 81 13.45 -5.39 -33.66
CA GLU A 81 13.87 -4.01 -33.96
C GLU A 81 12.81 -3.22 -34.76
N PHE A 82 11.88 -3.93 -35.38
CA PHE A 82 10.89 -3.36 -36.31
C PHE A 82 9.49 -3.42 -35.72
N LEU A 83 8.73 -2.35 -35.92
CA LEU A 83 7.30 -2.32 -35.62
C LEU A 83 6.55 -3.33 -36.51
N THR A 84 5.64 -4.09 -35.90
CA THR A 84 4.79 -5.06 -36.58
C THR A 84 3.31 -4.87 -36.26
N THR A 85 2.45 -5.44 -37.08
CA THR A 85 1.07 -5.78 -36.69
C THR A 85 1.07 -6.81 -35.56
N SER A 86 -0.06 -7.03 -34.90
CA SER A 86 -0.22 -8.07 -33.86
C SER A 86 -0.04 -9.49 -34.42
N GLN A 87 -0.09 -9.65 -35.74
CA GLN A 87 0.18 -10.89 -36.47
C GLN A 87 1.64 -11.01 -36.94
N GLY A 88 2.51 -10.06 -36.58
CA GLY A 88 3.96 -10.12 -36.87
C GLY A 88 4.38 -9.58 -38.25
N ALA A 89 3.49 -8.96 -39.02
CA ALA A 89 3.86 -8.34 -40.30
C ALA A 89 4.52 -6.98 -40.08
N ARG A 90 5.73 -6.77 -40.63
CA ARG A 90 6.45 -5.49 -40.49
C ARG A 90 5.69 -4.34 -41.14
N LEU A 91 5.69 -3.19 -40.47
CA LEU A 91 5.02 -1.99 -40.92
C LEU A 91 6.03 -1.02 -41.55
N ARG A 92 5.66 -0.45 -42.69
CA ARG A 92 6.44 0.61 -43.34
C ARG A 92 6.11 2.00 -42.77
N ASP A 93 4.86 2.19 -42.34
CA ASP A 93 4.30 3.46 -41.88
C ASP A 93 3.16 3.16 -40.89
N THR A 94 3.09 3.92 -39.80
CA THR A 94 2.05 3.86 -38.76
C THR A 94 1.45 5.23 -38.43
N ASP A 95 1.98 6.29 -39.07
CA ASP A 95 1.59 7.67 -38.86
C ASP A 95 0.48 8.08 -39.83
N HIS A 96 0.37 7.37 -40.96
CA HIS A 96 -0.63 7.65 -41.99
C HIS A 96 -1.54 6.45 -42.25
N SER A 97 -2.85 6.69 -42.26
CA SER A 97 -3.83 5.74 -42.78
C SER A 97 -3.73 5.61 -44.30
N LEU A 98 -4.08 4.43 -44.82
CA LEU A 98 -4.24 4.19 -46.24
C LEU A 98 -5.47 4.93 -46.78
N LYS A 99 -5.25 5.77 -47.80
CA LYS A 99 -6.28 6.66 -48.38
C LYS A 99 -6.36 6.54 -49.90
N ALA A 100 -7.50 6.89 -50.48
CA ALA A 100 -7.66 7.11 -51.94
C ALA A 100 -7.00 8.43 -52.39
N GLY A 101 -5.66 8.44 -52.40
CA GLY A 101 -4.85 9.64 -52.64
C GLY A 101 -4.57 10.44 -51.35
N PRO A 102 -3.57 11.34 -51.33
CA PRO A 102 -3.12 12.00 -50.09
C PRO A 102 -4.20 12.79 -49.34
N ARG A 103 -5.20 13.30 -50.06
CA ARG A 103 -6.36 14.05 -49.55
C ARG A 103 -7.70 13.30 -49.64
N GLY A 104 -7.66 12.01 -49.97
CA GLY A 104 -8.87 11.19 -50.10
C GLY A 104 -9.32 10.56 -48.78
N PRO A 105 -10.47 9.86 -48.78
CA PRO A 105 -10.97 9.14 -47.62
C PRO A 105 -10.07 7.95 -47.24
N ILE A 106 -10.13 7.55 -45.96
CA ILE A 106 -9.52 6.32 -45.45
C ILE A 106 -10.20 5.11 -46.09
N LEU A 107 -9.41 4.09 -46.44
CA LEU A 107 -9.91 2.85 -47.02
C LEU A 107 -10.11 1.78 -45.95
N LEU A 108 -11.29 1.14 -45.91
CA LEU A 108 -11.58 0.07 -44.95
C LEU A 108 -10.63 -1.14 -45.06
N GLN A 109 -9.99 -1.32 -46.21
CA GLN A 109 -8.97 -2.37 -46.42
C GLN A 109 -7.68 -2.13 -45.62
N ASP A 110 -7.51 -0.95 -45.00
CA ASP A 110 -6.40 -0.68 -44.08
C ASP A 110 -6.50 -1.58 -42.85
N HIS A 111 -5.75 -2.67 -42.85
CA HIS A 111 -5.75 -3.64 -41.77
C HIS A 111 -5.00 -3.12 -40.54
N HIS A 112 -3.91 -2.37 -40.73
CA HIS A 112 -3.13 -1.82 -39.63
C HIS A 112 -3.93 -0.77 -38.85
N PHE A 113 -4.56 0.17 -39.56
CA PHE A 113 -5.44 1.15 -38.93
C PHE A 113 -6.53 0.47 -38.07
N ARG A 114 -7.26 -0.50 -38.65
CA ARG A 114 -8.33 -1.19 -37.93
C ARG A 114 -7.80 -1.96 -36.71
N GLU A 115 -6.70 -2.70 -36.85
CA GLU A 115 -6.12 -3.50 -35.76
C GLU A 115 -5.64 -2.60 -34.61
N LYS A 116 -4.87 -1.54 -34.91
CA LYS A 116 -4.36 -0.59 -33.91
C LYS A 116 -5.50 0.10 -33.14
N ILE A 117 -6.49 0.62 -33.85
CA ILE A 117 -7.64 1.30 -33.22
C ILE A 117 -8.52 0.31 -32.46
N THR A 118 -8.75 -0.89 -33.00
CA THR A 118 -9.54 -1.91 -32.30
C THR A 118 -8.88 -2.32 -30.99
N HIS A 119 -7.56 -2.52 -30.97
CA HIS A 119 -6.88 -2.82 -29.71
C HIS A 119 -6.98 -1.66 -28.71
N PHE A 120 -6.75 -0.41 -29.16
CA PHE A 120 -6.86 0.79 -28.33
C PHE A 120 -8.26 0.93 -27.70
N ASP A 121 -9.32 0.75 -28.50
CA ASP A 121 -10.72 0.86 -28.06
C ASP A 121 -11.11 -0.20 -27.01
N HIS A 122 -10.33 -1.29 -26.90
CA HIS A 122 -10.58 -2.40 -25.96
C HIS A 122 -9.48 -2.57 -24.91
N GLU A 123 -8.66 -1.53 -24.65
CA GLU A 123 -7.62 -1.60 -23.62
C GLU A 123 -8.16 -1.62 -22.18
N ARG A 124 -9.37 -1.11 -21.95
CA ARG A 124 -9.94 -0.98 -20.60
C ARG A 124 -10.73 -2.23 -20.23
N ILE A 125 -10.41 -2.78 -19.07
CA ILE A 125 -11.21 -3.80 -18.37
C ILE A 125 -11.96 -3.15 -17.20
N PRO A 126 -13.03 -3.77 -16.67
CA PRO A 126 -13.66 -3.30 -15.44
C PRO A 126 -12.62 -3.17 -14.32
N GLU A 127 -12.71 -2.09 -13.54
CA GLU A 127 -11.93 -2.02 -12.30
C GLU A 127 -12.47 -2.98 -11.25
N ARG A 128 -11.69 -3.21 -10.19
CA ARG A 128 -12.19 -3.95 -9.02
C ARG A 128 -13.35 -3.17 -8.40
N VAL A 129 -14.42 -3.87 -7.97
CA VAL A 129 -15.61 -3.24 -7.37
C VAL A 129 -15.25 -2.37 -6.16
N VAL A 130 -14.34 -2.88 -5.32
CA VAL A 130 -13.66 -2.19 -4.22
C VAL A 130 -12.16 -2.35 -4.39
N HIS A 131 -11.36 -1.51 -3.73
CA HIS A 131 -9.91 -1.54 -3.84
C HIS A 131 -9.38 -1.33 -5.27
N ALA A 132 -10.09 -0.53 -6.08
CA ALA A 132 -9.73 -0.24 -7.47
C ALA A 132 -8.38 0.49 -7.56
N ARG A 133 -8.18 1.50 -6.72
CA ARG A 133 -6.91 2.24 -6.63
C ARG A 133 -5.90 1.47 -5.79
N GLY A 134 -4.76 1.13 -6.39
CA GLY A 134 -3.68 0.41 -5.70
C GLY A 134 -2.38 0.32 -6.49
N ALA A 135 -1.36 -0.26 -5.87
CA ALA A 135 -0.05 -0.53 -6.45
C ALA A 135 0.46 -1.89 -5.97
N GLY A 136 1.27 -2.58 -6.77
CA GLY A 136 1.82 -3.88 -6.39
C GLY A 136 3.29 -4.03 -6.76
N ALA A 137 3.94 -4.99 -6.11
CA ALA A 137 5.36 -5.30 -6.22
C ALA A 137 5.63 -6.79 -5.98
N HIS A 138 6.70 -7.29 -6.59
CA HIS A 138 7.25 -8.63 -6.41
C HIS A 138 8.18 -8.68 -5.19
N GLY A 139 8.31 -9.85 -4.59
CA GLY A 139 9.22 -10.05 -3.48
C GLY A 139 9.45 -11.51 -3.14
N MET A 140 10.04 -11.70 -1.97
CA MET A 140 10.30 -13.01 -1.39
C MET A 140 9.78 -13.06 0.05
N PHE A 141 9.14 -14.17 0.40
CA PHE A 141 8.86 -14.54 1.77
C PHE A 141 9.81 -15.64 2.23
N THR A 142 10.33 -15.53 3.45
CA THR A 142 11.16 -16.56 4.08
C THR A 142 10.52 -17.03 5.39
N GLY A 143 10.14 -18.31 5.46
CA GLY A 143 9.61 -18.93 6.68
C GLY A 143 10.68 -19.11 7.77
N TYR A 144 10.32 -18.85 9.02
CA TYR A 144 11.23 -19.05 10.16
C TYR A 144 11.21 -20.49 10.70
N GLY A 145 10.19 -21.28 10.37
CA GLY A 145 9.99 -22.62 10.91
C GLY A 145 9.49 -22.67 12.35
N THR A 146 9.04 -21.54 12.90
CA THR A 146 8.49 -21.43 14.26
C THR A 146 7.03 -21.85 14.37
N ALA A 147 6.34 -22.05 13.24
CA ALA A 147 4.93 -22.45 13.19
C ALA A 147 4.71 -23.96 12.94
N THR A 148 5.77 -24.77 12.83
CA THR A 148 5.65 -26.19 12.42
C THR A 148 4.89 -27.07 13.41
N GLU A 149 4.77 -26.65 14.68
CA GLU A 149 3.98 -27.36 15.69
C GLU A 149 2.47 -27.14 15.54
N ILE A 150 2.06 -26.07 14.84
CA ILE A 150 0.65 -25.66 14.71
C ILE A 150 0.12 -25.68 13.28
N THR A 151 1.00 -25.75 12.27
CA THR A 151 0.60 -25.87 10.87
C THR A 151 1.58 -26.71 10.05
N LYS A 152 1.04 -27.51 9.13
CA LYS A 152 1.81 -28.25 8.10
C LYS A 152 2.05 -27.45 6.80
N ALA A 153 1.70 -26.16 6.77
CA ALA A 153 1.86 -25.35 5.55
C ALA A 153 3.34 -25.19 5.16
N GLY A 154 3.73 -25.74 4.01
CA GLY A 154 5.13 -25.86 3.61
C GLY A 154 5.88 -24.53 3.49
N PHE A 155 5.20 -23.43 3.12
CA PHE A 155 5.82 -22.10 2.98
C PHE A 155 6.34 -21.51 4.30
N LEU A 156 5.86 -22.02 5.45
CA LEU A 156 6.30 -21.60 6.78
C LEU A 156 7.48 -22.43 7.33
N ALA A 157 7.95 -23.43 6.60
CA ALA A 157 9.10 -24.23 6.98
C ALA A 157 10.38 -23.37 7.10
N LYS A 158 11.31 -23.82 7.95
CA LYS A 158 12.54 -23.06 8.26
C LYS A 158 13.38 -22.81 7.01
N GLY A 159 13.59 -21.53 6.69
CA GLY A 159 14.38 -21.10 5.55
C GLY A 159 13.73 -21.34 4.20
N LYS A 160 12.44 -21.75 4.17
CA LYS A 160 11.72 -21.91 2.91
C LYS A 160 11.50 -20.53 2.30
N GLU A 161 12.10 -20.31 1.14
CA GLU A 161 11.87 -19.15 0.30
C GLU A 161 10.66 -19.40 -0.60
N THR A 162 9.72 -18.46 -0.60
CA THR A 162 8.49 -18.50 -1.39
C THR A 162 8.34 -17.17 -2.09
N GLN A 163 8.26 -17.19 -3.42
CA GLN A 163 8.03 -15.98 -4.19
C GLN A 163 6.65 -15.42 -3.86
N VAL A 164 6.55 -14.08 -3.83
CA VAL A 164 5.29 -13.40 -3.55
C VAL A 164 5.01 -12.25 -4.50
N PHE A 165 3.72 -11.96 -4.68
CA PHE A 165 3.27 -10.69 -5.23
C PHE A 165 2.33 -10.01 -4.25
N VAL A 166 2.63 -8.77 -3.91
CA VAL A 166 1.83 -7.98 -2.96
C VAL A 166 1.15 -6.85 -3.70
N ARG A 167 -0.12 -6.59 -3.37
CA ARG A 167 -0.85 -5.41 -3.81
C ARG A 167 -1.43 -4.67 -2.61
N PHE A 168 -1.12 -3.39 -2.55
CA PHE A 168 -1.72 -2.42 -1.64
C PHE A 168 -2.78 -1.60 -2.36
N SER A 169 -3.75 -1.07 -1.61
CA SER A 169 -4.86 -0.31 -2.20
C SER A 169 -5.59 0.55 -1.18
N THR A 170 -6.32 1.57 -1.61
CA THR A 170 -7.44 2.15 -0.85
C THR A 170 -8.67 1.23 -1.00
N VAL A 171 -9.90 1.63 -0.64
CA VAL A 171 -11.13 0.82 -0.80
C VAL A 171 -12.16 1.49 -1.69
N LEU A 172 -12.55 2.73 -1.36
CA LEU A 172 -13.75 3.37 -1.89
C LEU A 172 -13.53 3.93 -3.30
N GLY A 173 -12.37 4.56 -3.49
CA GLY A 173 -12.05 5.30 -4.71
C GLY A 173 -11.91 4.43 -5.94
N SER A 174 -12.39 4.93 -7.08
CA SER A 174 -12.09 4.34 -8.40
C SER A 174 -10.60 4.42 -8.73
N ARG A 175 -10.14 3.71 -9.76
CA ARG A 175 -8.72 3.53 -10.09
C ARG A 175 -7.87 4.80 -10.23
N GLY A 176 -8.51 5.92 -10.57
CA GLY A 176 -7.88 7.23 -10.77
C GLY A 176 -7.97 8.16 -9.56
N SER A 177 -8.50 7.71 -8.43
CA SER A 177 -8.51 8.45 -7.16
C SER A 177 -7.11 8.59 -6.57
N ALA A 178 -6.96 9.46 -5.57
CA ALA A 178 -5.69 9.72 -4.90
C ALA A 178 -5.33 8.66 -3.84
N ASP A 179 -4.03 8.44 -3.63
CA ASP A 179 -3.51 7.47 -2.66
C ASP A 179 -3.71 7.89 -1.18
N THR A 180 -3.61 9.19 -0.89
CA THR A 180 -3.56 9.75 0.48
C THR A 180 -4.92 10.13 1.06
N VAL A 181 -6.02 9.60 0.50
CA VAL A 181 -7.37 9.79 1.06
C VAL A 181 -7.49 9.17 2.45
N ARG A 182 -8.44 9.62 3.27
CA ARG A 182 -8.81 8.89 4.49
C ARG A 182 -9.64 7.68 4.10
N ASP A 183 -9.09 6.49 4.32
CA ASP A 183 -9.73 5.22 3.91
C ASP A 183 -9.06 4.05 4.62
N THR A 184 -9.67 2.88 4.55
CA THR A 184 -8.96 1.62 4.83
C THR A 184 -7.95 1.35 3.73
N ARG A 185 -6.85 0.67 4.05
CA ARG A 185 -5.92 0.15 3.05
C ARG A 185 -6.00 -1.37 2.95
N GLY A 186 -6.11 -1.88 1.74
CA GLY A 186 -5.91 -3.30 1.45
C GLY A 186 -4.43 -3.68 1.47
N PHE A 187 -4.12 -4.87 1.98
CA PHE A 187 -2.79 -5.49 1.97
C PHE A 187 -2.98 -6.97 1.56
N ALA A 188 -2.95 -7.23 0.26
CA ALA A 188 -3.13 -8.57 -0.29
C ALA A 188 -1.79 -9.18 -0.72
N THR A 189 -1.48 -10.37 -0.20
CA THR A 189 -0.22 -11.10 -0.49
C THR A 189 -0.55 -12.45 -1.14
N LYS A 190 0.00 -12.68 -2.33
CA LYS A 190 -0.06 -13.95 -3.05
C LYS A 190 1.25 -14.68 -2.86
N PHE A 191 1.21 -15.87 -2.28
CA PHE A 191 2.36 -16.76 -2.11
C PHE A 191 2.29 -17.86 -3.16
N TYR A 192 3.31 -17.95 -4.00
CA TYR A 192 3.41 -19.02 -4.99
C TYR A 192 4.12 -20.23 -4.39
N THR A 193 3.40 -21.01 -3.58
CA THR A 193 3.96 -22.17 -2.87
C THR A 193 4.11 -23.39 -3.79
N ASP A 194 4.89 -24.39 -3.34
CA ASP A 194 5.06 -25.67 -4.03
C ASP A 194 3.79 -26.54 -3.99
N GLU A 195 2.84 -26.20 -3.11
CA GLU A 195 1.63 -26.98 -2.78
C GLU A 195 0.34 -26.26 -3.23
N GLY A 196 0.47 -25.25 -4.09
CA GLY A 196 -0.63 -24.41 -4.55
C GLY A 196 -0.47 -22.94 -4.15
N THR A 197 -1.24 -22.06 -4.78
CA THR A 197 -1.22 -20.64 -4.43
C THR A 197 -1.94 -20.40 -3.10
N PHE A 198 -1.32 -19.64 -2.20
CA PHE A 198 -1.97 -19.11 -0.99
C PHE A 198 -2.17 -17.61 -1.13
N ASP A 199 -3.37 -17.08 -0.87
CA ASP A 199 -3.60 -15.65 -0.81
C ASP A 199 -4.03 -15.21 0.59
N LEU A 200 -3.19 -14.39 1.25
CA LEU A 200 -3.57 -13.68 2.47
C LEU A 200 -4.12 -12.29 2.08
N VAL A 201 -5.45 -12.15 2.05
CA VAL A 201 -6.13 -10.94 1.58
C VAL A 201 -6.61 -10.08 2.75
N GLY A 202 -5.69 -9.30 3.30
CA GLY A 202 -5.88 -8.48 4.49
C GLY A 202 -6.13 -6.99 4.26
N ASN A 203 -6.25 -6.26 5.37
CA ASN A 203 -6.30 -4.79 5.44
C ASN A 203 -5.26 -4.25 6.42
N ASN A 204 -5.01 -2.94 6.45
CA ASN A 204 -4.18 -2.28 7.46
C ASN A 204 -4.91 -2.00 8.79
N ILE A 205 -6.18 -2.40 8.89
CA ILE A 205 -7.04 -2.30 10.08
C ILE A 205 -7.43 -3.72 10.48
N PRO A 206 -7.35 -4.11 11.77
CA PRO A 206 -7.50 -5.49 12.23
C PRO A 206 -8.95 -5.99 12.34
N VAL A 207 -9.92 -5.12 12.10
CA VAL A 207 -11.37 -5.42 12.17
C VAL A 207 -12.05 -5.00 10.88
N PHE A 208 -13.32 -5.37 10.69
CA PHE A 208 -14.16 -4.94 9.57
C PHE A 208 -15.38 -4.13 10.05
N PHE A 209 -16.06 -3.43 9.13
CA PHE A 209 -17.24 -2.59 9.44
C PHE A 209 -18.51 -3.39 9.77
N ILE A 210 -18.60 -4.65 9.37
CA ILE A 210 -19.82 -5.46 9.40
C ILE A 210 -19.49 -6.87 9.83
N GLN A 211 -20.44 -7.55 10.45
CA GLN A 211 -20.28 -8.92 10.92
C GLN A 211 -20.59 -9.96 9.84
N ASP A 212 -21.55 -9.69 8.95
CA ASP A 212 -22.01 -10.64 7.92
C ASP A 212 -21.75 -10.10 6.49
N ALA A 213 -21.21 -10.94 5.61
CA ALA A 213 -20.91 -10.60 4.23
C ALA A 213 -22.12 -10.15 3.40
N ILE A 214 -23.35 -10.54 3.77
CA ILE A 214 -24.55 -10.10 3.05
C ILE A 214 -24.75 -8.58 3.12
N LYS A 215 -24.22 -7.92 4.16
CA LYS A 215 -24.24 -6.46 4.34
C LYS A 215 -23.14 -5.74 3.55
N PHE A 216 -22.22 -6.47 2.91
CA PHE A 216 -21.09 -5.86 2.19
C PHE A 216 -21.52 -4.88 1.09
N PRO A 217 -22.54 -5.17 0.26
CA PRO A 217 -23.04 -4.18 -0.69
C PRO A 217 -23.60 -2.94 0.00
N ASP A 218 -24.25 -3.07 1.15
CA ASP A 218 -24.87 -1.94 1.85
C ASP A 218 -23.82 -0.95 2.34
N ILE A 219 -22.78 -1.42 3.06
CA ILE A 219 -21.71 -0.53 3.53
C ILE A 219 -20.92 0.07 2.36
N VAL A 220 -20.65 -0.70 1.30
CA VAL A 220 -19.93 -0.19 0.12
C VAL A 220 -20.76 0.85 -0.61
N HIS A 221 -22.07 0.66 -0.78
CA HIS A 221 -22.95 1.66 -1.38
C HIS A 221 -23.10 2.90 -0.50
N ALA A 222 -23.14 2.72 0.83
CA ALA A 222 -23.22 3.84 1.77
C ALA A 222 -21.94 4.69 1.77
N ALA A 223 -20.77 4.05 1.66
CA ALA A 223 -19.46 4.68 1.72
C ALA A 223 -18.94 5.20 0.37
N LYS A 224 -19.37 4.61 -0.75
CA LYS A 224 -19.11 5.18 -2.07
C LYS A 224 -19.94 6.43 -2.29
N TRP A 225 -19.61 7.13 -3.37
CA TRP A 225 -20.35 8.28 -3.86
C TRP A 225 -21.86 8.07 -3.91
N HIS A 226 -22.61 9.16 -3.79
CA HIS A 226 -24.06 9.11 -3.97
C HIS A 226 -24.42 8.68 -5.41
N PRO A 227 -25.36 7.75 -5.60
CA PRO A 227 -25.65 7.17 -6.91
C PRO A 227 -26.35 8.14 -7.88
N ASP A 228 -26.93 9.24 -7.39
CA ASP A 228 -27.58 10.26 -8.22
C ASP A 228 -26.57 11.14 -8.98
N ARG A 229 -25.36 11.31 -8.44
CA ARG A 229 -24.40 12.32 -8.92
C ARG A 229 -22.93 11.92 -8.91
N GLU A 230 -22.58 10.75 -8.36
CA GLU A 230 -21.20 10.27 -8.23
C GLU A 230 -20.28 11.21 -7.41
N ILE A 231 -20.80 11.77 -6.31
CA ILE A 231 -20.06 12.62 -5.37
C ILE A 231 -20.32 12.16 -3.93
N PRO A 232 -19.31 12.18 -3.03
CA PRO A 232 -17.90 12.49 -3.27
C PRO A 232 -17.07 11.27 -3.73
N GLN A 233 -15.94 11.53 -4.41
CA GLN A 233 -15.00 10.47 -4.79
C GLN A 233 -14.03 10.19 -3.62
N ALA A 234 -13.91 8.90 -3.26
CA ALA A 234 -12.93 8.39 -2.30
C ALA A 234 -12.92 9.08 -0.92
N GLN A 235 -14.11 9.45 -0.40
CA GLN A 235 -14.26 10.14 0.88
C GLN A 235 -15.53 9.63 1.57
N SER A 236 -15.45 9.32 2.87
CA SER A 236 -16.60 8.95 3.70
C SER A 236 -17.34 10.15 4.32
N ALA A 237 -16.85 11.37 4.07
CA ALA A 237 -17.38 12.62 4.62
C ALA A 237 -18.68 13.09 3.92
N HIS A 238 -19.72 12.27 3.97
CA HIS A 238 -21.04 12.55 3.41
C HIS A 238 -22.15 11.75 4.12
N ASP A 239 -23.39 12.19 3.94
CA ASP A 239 -24.54 11.71 4.71
C ASP A 239 -24.80 10.22 4.62
N THR A 240 -24.68 9.57 3.46
CA THR A 240 -25.03 8.15 3.32
C THR A 240 -24.12 7.23 4.13
N PHE A 241 -22.82 7.55 4.23
CA PHE A 241 -21.88 6.78 5.04
C PHE A 241 -22.22 6.91 6.53
N TRP A 242 -22.36 8.16 6.99
CA TRP A 242 -22.63 8.42 8.41
C TRP A 242 -24.04 8.00 8.84
N ASP A 243 -25.01 8.01 7.94
CA ASP A 243 -26.32 7.42 8.18
C ASP A 243 -26.21 5.90 8.42
N PHE A 244 -25.48 5.19 7.57
CA PHE A 244 -25.23 3.76 7.74
C PHE A 244 -24.53 3.47 9.08
N VAL A 245 -23.41 4.16 9.36
CA VAL A 245 -22.60 3.94 10.57
C VAL A 245 -23.39 4.23 11.85
N SER A 246 -24.23 5.28 11.84
CA SER A 246 -25.05 5.64 13.00
C SER A 246 -26.23 4.67 13.25
N LEU A 247 -26.66 3.91 12.25
CA LEU A 247 -27.74 2.92 12.36
C LEU A 247 -27.26 1.47 12.51
N HIS A 248 -26.05 1.17 12.04
CA HIS A 248 -25.41 -0.14 12.11
C HIS A 248 -24.26 -0.06 13.09
N THR A 249 -24.56 -0.18 14.38
CA THR A 249 -23.61 0.10 15.46
C THR A 249 -22.40 -0.85 15.45
N GLU A 250 -22.49 -2.03 14.83
CA GLU A 250 -21.34 -2.92 14.54
C GLU A 250 -20.18 -2.21 13.81
N ALA A 251 -20.47 -1.16 13.03
CA ALA A 251 -19.50 -0.41 12.24
C ALA A 251 -18.60 0.54 13.06
N GLN A 252 -18.92 0.78 14.33
CA GLN A 252 -18.27 1.80 15.14
C GLN A 252 -16.78 1.50 15.38
N HIS A 253 -16.39 0.23 15.56
CA HIS A 253 -14.99 -0.11 15.82
C HIS A 253 -14.11 0.21 14.61
N HIS A 254 -14.46 -0.31 13.43
CA HIS A 254 -13.71 -0.01 12.22
C HIS A 254 -13.73 1.49 11.88
N THR A 255 -14.86 2.18 12.10
CA THR A 255 -14.94 3.63 11.90
C THR A 255 -13.95 4.38 12.79
N MET A 256 -13.78 3.98 14.04
CA MET A 256 -12.79 4.58 14.95
C MET A 256 -11.36 4.46 14.41
N TRP A 257 -11.00 3.28 13.88
CA TRP A 257 -9.71 3.09 13.21
C TRP A 257 -9.57 3.98 11.96
N ASN A 258 -10.61 4.08 11.12
CA ASN A 258 -10.60 4.92 9.93
C ASN A 258 -10.51 6.43 10.26
N MET A 259 -11.13 6.87 11.36
CA MET A 259 -11.04 8.25 11.86
C MET A 259 -9.73 8.54 12.58
N SER A 260 -9.03 7.51 13.07
CA SER A 260 -7.64 7.65 13.50
C SER A 260 -6.72 7.89 12.32
N ASP A 261 -5.48 8.27 12.61
CA ASP A 261 -4.47 8.48 11.58
C ASP A 261 -4.11 7.19 10.82
N ARG A 262 -4.50 6.00 11.31
CA ARG A 262 -4.39 4.73 10.57
C ARG A 262 -5.13 4.77 9.22
N GLY A 263 -6.12 5.66 9.06
CA GLY A 263 -6.81 5.91 7.79
C GLY A 263 -6.02 6.75 6.78
N ILE A 264 -4.90 7.35 7.18
CA ILE A 264 -4.04 8.21 6.33
C ILE A 264 -2.56 7.84 6.48
N PRO A 265 -2.15 6.59 6.21
CA PRO A 265 -0.77 6.16 6.40
C PRO A 265 0.22 6.98 5.58
N ARG A 266 1.45 7.14 6.08
CA ARG A 266 2.55 7.85 5.39
C ARG A 266 2.94 7.17 4.09
N SER A 267 2.89 5.85 4.06
CA SER A 267 3.13 5.02 2.87
C SER A 267 2.64 3.61 3.14
N TYR A 268 2.56 2.78 2.09
CA TYR A 268 2.33 1.34 2.27
C TYR A 268 3.39 0.68 3.15
N ARG A 269 4.66 1.12 3.13
CA ARG A 269 5.77 0.53 3.90
C ARG A 269 5.70 0.77 5.42
N HIS A 270 4.84 1.69 5.84
CA HIS A 270 4.71 2.17 7.21
C HIS A 270 3.33 1.88 7.79
N MET A 271 2.68 0.80 7.32
CA MET A 271 1.41 0.33 7.86
C MET A 271 1.50 -1.16 8.20
N GLU A 272 0.75 -1.56 9.21
CA GLU A 272 0.50 -2.97 9.50
C GLU A 272 -0.40 -3.60 8.43
N GLY A 273 -0.48 -4.91 8.45
CA GLY A 273 -1.46 -5.69 7.71
C GLY A 273 -2.08 -6.74 8.61
N PHE A 274 -3.34 -7.08 8.38
CA PHE A 274 -4.10 -7.99 9.21
C PHE A 274 -4.97 -8.87 8.32
N GLY A 275 -5.01 -10.18 8.62
CA GLY A 275 -5.98 -11.09 8.00
C GLY A 275 -7.44 -10.77 8.38
N VAL A 276 -7.64 -10.00 9.45
CA VAL A 276 -8.93 -9.66 10.11
C VAL A 276 -9.59 -10.88 10.75
N HIS A 277 -9.90 -11.87 9.92
CA HIS A 277 -10.59 -13.08 10.30
C HIS A 277 -9.71 -13.98 11.16
N THR A 278 -10.37 -14.81 11.96
CA THR A 278 -9.74 -15.99 12.55
C THR A 278 -9.73 -17.12 11.52
N PHE A 279 -8.57 -17.73 11.33
CA PHE A 279 -8.36 -18.90 10.49
C PHE A 279 -8.08 -20.13 11.37
N ARG A 280 -8.25 -21.31 10.81
CA ARG A 280 -7.86 -22.57 11.45
C ARG A 280 -6.54 -23.05 10.87
N LEU A 281 -5.62 -23.47 11.73
CA LEU A 281 -4.36 -24.08 11.34
C LEU A 281 -4.34 -25.54 11.79
N ILE A 282 -3.73 -26.42 11.00
CA ILE A 282 -3.61 -27.84 11.30
C ILE A 282 -2.19 -28.34 11.14
N ASN A 283 -1.67 -29.00 12.18
CA ASN A 283 -0.33 -29.56 12.17
C ASN A 283 -0.28 -30.96 11.50
N GLU A 284 0.91 -31.56 11.47
CA GLU A 284 1.14 -32.91 10.89
C GLU A 284 0.37 -34.02 11.64
N ALA A 285 0.09 -33.84 12.93
CA ALA A 285 -0.67 -34.79 13.74
C ALA A 285 -2.19 -34.68 13.53
N GLY A 286 -2.65 -33.68 12.76
CA GLY A 286 -4.06 -33.39 12.56
C GLY A 286 -4.69 -32.57 13.69
N GLU A 287 -3.90 -32.04 14.62
CA GLU A 287 -4.37 -31.17 15.70
C GLU A 287 -4.57 -29.75 15.18
N THR A 288 -5.58 -29.07 15.69
CA THR A 288 -5.99 -27.76 15.21
C THR A 288 -5.83 -26.66 16.24
N VAL A 289 -5.53 -25.46 15.75
CA VAL A 289 -5.56 -24.21 16.51
C VAL A 289 -6.26 -23.12 15.71
N LEU A 290 -6.77 -22.11 16.40
CA LEU A 290 -7.28 -20.89 15.76
C LEU A 290 -6.19 -19.83 15.73
N ALA A 291 -6.14 -19.02 14.67
CA ALA A 291 -5.10 -18.01 14.53
C ALA A 291 -5.56 -16.74 13.78
N LYS A 292 -4.98 -15.59 14.14
CA LYS A 292 -5.07 -14.35 13.36
C LYS A 292 -3.69 -13.98 12.80
N PHE A 293 -3.66 -13.56 11.52
CA PHE A 293 -2.44 -13.16 10.81
C PHE A 293 -2.16 -11.67 10.95
N HIS A 294 -0.90 -11.32 11.20
CA HIS A 294 -0.41 -9.95 11.34
C HIS A 294 0.85 -9.73 10.50
N TRP A 295 0.92 -8.62 9.78
CA TRP A 295 2.13 -8.08 9.16
C TRP A 295 2.62 -6.89 9.99
N LYS A 296 3.81 -7.02 10.57
CA LYS A 296 4.45 -5.95 11.36
C LYS A 296 5.52 -5.25 10.50
N PRO A 297 5.37 -3.96 10.18
CA PRO A 297 6.34 -3.25 9.33
C PRO A 297 7.65 -3.01 10.09
N LYS A 298 8.78 -3.32 9.46
CA LYS A 298 10.10 -3.06 10.04
C LYS A 298 10.36 -1.57 10.30
N LEU A 299 9.76 -0.70 9.47
CA LEU A 299 9.91 0.76 9.55
C LEU A 299 8.93 1.42 10.54
N GLY A 300 8.13 0.63 11.26
CA GLY A 300 7.12 1.15 12.18
C GLY A 300 5.85 1.62 11.49
N VAL A 301 4.88 2.03 12.31
CA VAL A 301 3.58 2.53 11.85
C VAL A 301 3.60 4.05 11.88
N HIS A 302 3.40 4.66 10.72
CA HIS A 302 3.46 6.11 10.56
C HIS A 302 2.39 6.61 9.62
N SER A 303 1.90 7.81 9.91
CA SER A 303 0.75 8.41 9.22
C SER A 303 1.00 9.88 8.87
N LEU A 304 0.26 10.37 7.89
CA LEU A 304 0.19 11.79 7.56
C LEU A 304 -0.66 12.53 8.59
N GLU A 305 -0.55 13.85 8.62
CA GLU A 305 -1.59 14.69 9.23
C GLU A 305 -2.71 14.95 8.21
N TRP A 306 -3.94 15.23 8.65
CA TRP A 306 -5.08 15.30 7.73
C TRP A 306 -4.94 16.40 6.65
N GLU A 307 -4.47 17.59 7.02
CA GLU A 307 -4.22 18.66 6.05
C GLU A 307 -3.15 18.26 5.02
N GLU A 308 -2.07 17.63 5.48
CA GLU A 308 -0.99 17.12 4.64
C GLU A 308 -1.51 16.08 3.64
N ALA A 309 -2.35 15.15 4.10
CA ALA A 309 -2.97 14.11 3.28
C ALA A 309 -3.87 14.71 2.19
N GLN A 310 -4.63 15.77 2.49
CA GLN A 310 -5.45 16.49 1.52
C GLN A 310 -4.61 17.26 0.48
N ILE A 311 -3.52 17.91 0.91
CA ILE A 311 -2.59 18.58 0.00
C ILE A 311 -1.94 17.55 -0.93
N ALA A 312 -1.44 16.44 -0.38
CA ALA A 312 -0.84 15.37 -1.16
C ALA A 312 -1.81 14.81 -2.21
N ALA A 313 -3.09 14.64 -1.86
CA ALA A 313 -4.10 14.11 -2.78
C ALA A 313 -4.31 14.99 -4.03
N GLY A 314 -4.06 16.30 -3.93
CA GLY A 314 -4.11 17.22 -5.07
C GLY A 314 -2.78 17.39 -5.79
N VAL A 315 -1.67 17.44 -5.05
CA VAL A 315 -0.32 17.71 -5.59
C VAL A 315 0.30 16.48 -6.24
N ASP A 316 0.20 15.31 -5.61
CA ASP A 316 0.69 14.03 -6.13
C ASP A 316 -0.31 12.91 -5.76
N PRO A 317 -1.38 12.70 -6.56
CA PRO A 317 -2.36 11.65 -6.30
C PRO A 317 -1.75 10.24 -6.36
N ASP A 318 -0.52 10.09 -6.85
CA ASP A 318 0.25 8.84 -6.92
C ASP A 318 1.28 8.68 -5.79
N PHE A 319 1.18 9.46 -4.71
CA PHE A 319 2.17 9.53 -3.64
C PHE A 319 2.58 8.17 -3.03
N HIS A 320 1.64 7.28 -2.68
CA HIS A 320 1.99 5.98 -2.08
C HIS A 320 2.56 5.00 -3.11
N ARG A 321 2.05 5.03 -4.35
CA ARG A 321 2.60 4.23 -5.45
C ARG A 321 4.03 4.66 -5.76
N ARG A 322 4.28 5.97 -5.84
CA ARG A 322 5.60 6.54 -6.04
C ARG A 322 6.54 6.17 -4.90
N ASP A 323 6.14 6.34 -3.65
CA ASP A 323 6.93 5.94 -2.47
C ASP A 323 7.36 4.46 -2.55
N LEU A 324 6.45 3.55 -2.88
CA LEU A 324 6.76 2.12 -3.02
C LEU A 324 7.83 1.87 -4.10
N TYR A 325 7.64 2.45 -5.29
CA TYR A 325 8.54 2.19 -6.43
C TYR A 325 9.89 2.86 -6.26
N ASP A 326 9.89 4.12 -5.83
CA ASP A 326 11.11 4.88 -5.60
C ASP A 326 11.94 4.26 -4.48
N SER A 327 11.31 3.72 -3.42
CA SER A 327 12.03 3.03 -2.36
C SER A 327 12.70 1.75 -2.83
N ILE A 328 12.03 0.96 -3.68
CA ILE A 328 12.61 -0.26 -4.26
C ILE A 328 13.75 0.10 -5.23
N GLU A 329 13.58 1.14 -6.07
CA GLU A 329 14.63 1.64 -6.95
C GLU A 329 15.86 2.15 -6.17
N ALA A 330 15.65 2.77 -5.01
CA ALA A 330 16.72 3.22 -4.12
C ALA A 330 17.39 2.08 -3.32
N GLY A 331 16.90 0.85 -3.42
CA GLY A 331 17.35 -0.28 -2.60
C GLY A 331 16.88 -0.25 -1.14
N ALA A 332 15.99 0.68 -0.78
CA ALA A 332 15.33 0.76 0.53
C ALA A 332 14.12 -0.18 0.56
N PHE A 333 14.39 -1.49 0.44
CA PHE A 333 13.35 -2.50 0.27
C PHE A 333 12.35 -2.52 1.44
N PRO A 334 11.04 -2.45 1.16
CA PRO A 334 10.01 -2.64 2.18
C PRO A 334 10.09 -4.04 2.82
N GLU A 335 10.03 -4.09 4.15
CA GLU A 335 10.10 -5.34 4.93
C GLU A 335 8.96 -5.41 5.97
N TRP A 336 8.34 -6.59 6.07
CA TRP A 336 7.39 -6.92 7.14
C TRP A 336 7.71 -8.29 7.75
N GLU A 337 7.47 -8.42 9.04
CA GLU A 337 7.45 -9.71 9.73
C GLU A 337 6.01 -10.24 9.74
N LEU A 338 5.82 -11.47 9.26
CA LEU A 338 4.56 -12.20 9.44
C LEU A 338 4.54 -12.74 10.86
N GLY A 339 3.43 -12.51 11.57
CA GLY A 339 3.18 -13.08 12.87
C GLY A 339 1.78 -13.65 13.03
N LEU A 340 1.63 -14.51 14.02
CA LEU A 340 0.38 -15.18 14.38
C LEU A 340 0.03 -14.90 15.84
N GLN A 341 -1.21 -14.48 16.09
CA GLN A 341 -1.83 -14.78 17.38
C GLN A 341 -2.41 -16.19 17.28
N VAL A 342 -2.28 -17.00 18.34
CA VAL A 342 -2.69 -18.40 18.36
C VAL A 342 -3.59 -18.65 19.55
N PHE A 343 -4.71 -19.33 19.33
CA PHE A 343 -5.74 -19.62 20.31
C PHE A 343 -6.12 -21.11 20.29
N PRO A 344 -6.62 -21.65 21.41
CA PRO A 344 -7.21 -22.98 21.42
C PRO A 344 -8.38 -23.08 20.43
N ASP A 345 -8.48 -24.20 19.71
CA ASP A 345 -9.64 -24.51 18.85
C ASP A 345 -10.70 -25.24 19.67
N THR A 346 -11.56 -24.46 20.34
CA THR A 346 -12.69 -24.97 21.14
C THR A 346 -13.99 -24.98 20.32
N PRO A 347 -15.00 -25.81 20.67
CA PRO A 347 -16.29 -25.81 19.98
C PRO A 347 -17.00 -24.46 19.96
N GLU A 348 -16.75 -23.62 20.97
CA GLU A 348 -17.33 -22.28 21.07
C GLU A 348 -16.57 -21.23 20.23
N GLU A 349 -15.37 -21.55 19.74
CA GLU A 349 -14.50 -20.65 18.96
C GLU A 349 -14.33 -19.27 19.65
N THR A 350 -14.20 -19.27 20.99
CA THR A 350 -14.02 -18.06 21.80
C THR A 350 -12.70 -18.05 22.57
N PHE A 351 -12.16 -16.87 22.83
CA PHE A 351 -10.96 -16.69 23.64
C PHE A 351 -11.09 -15.47 24.54
N ALA A 352 -10.89 -15.66 25.85
CA ALA A 352 -11.00 -14.61 26.86
C ALA A 352 -12.32 -13.79 26.79
N GLY A 353 -13.43 -14.45 26.45
CA GLY A 353 -14.75 -13.81 26.32
C GLY A 353 -14.98 -13.10 24.98
N ILE A 354 -14.01 -13.15 24.05
CA ILE A 354 -14.12 -12.63 22.70
C ILE A 354 -14.54 -13.77 21.77
N ASP A 355 -15.59 -13.53 20.99
CA ASP A 355 -15.98 -14.43 19.91
C ASP A 355 -15.02 -14.26 18.73
N LEU A 356 -14.27 -15.31 18.39
CA LEU A 356 -13.25 -15.23 17.35
C LEU A 356 -13.84 -15.22 15.94
N LEU A 357 -15.15 -15.49 15.80
CA LEU A 357 -15.87 -15.43 14.53
C LEU A 357 -16.39 -14.03 14.21
N ASP A 358 -16.34 -13.09 15.17
CA ASP A 358 -16.74 -11.71 14.98
C ASP A 358 -15.59 -10.89 14.35
N ALA A 359 -15.72 -10.59 13.06
CA ALA A 359 -14.77 -9.78 12.30
C ALA A 359 -14.67 -8.31 12.79
N THR A 360 -15.56 -7.85 13.68
CA THR A 360 -15.52 -6.52 14.29
C THR A 360 -14.67 -6.48 15.57
N LYS A 361 -14.11 -7.62 16.00
CA LYS A 361 -13.33 -7.74 17.24
C LYS A 361 -11.86 -8.08 16.99
N ILE A 362 -10.99 -7.40 17.73
CA ILE A 362 -9.58 -7.78 17.90
C ILE A 362 -9.43 -8.74 19.09
N VAL A 363 -8.30 -9.45 19.13
CA VAL A 363 -7.76 -9.97 20.39
C VAL A 363 -6.58 -9.08 20.77
N PRO A 364 -6.64 -8.35 21.91
CA PRO A 364 -5.52 -7.53 22.36
C PRO A 364 -4.21 -8.33 22.48
N GLU A 365 -3.09 -7.73 22.09
CA GLU A 365 -1.79 -8.41 22.09
C GLU A 365 -1.32 -8.78 23.51
N GLU A 366 -1.85 -8.08 24.53
CA GLU A 366 -1.62 -8.37 25.94
C GLU A 366 -2.28 -9.68 26.40
N LEU A 367 -3.34 -10.13 25.70
CA LEU A 367 -3.99 -11.42 25.95
C LEU A 367 -3.36 -12.54 25.13
N ALA A 368 -2.95 -12.25 23.89
CA ALA A 368 -2.29 -13.19 23.00
C ALA A 368 -1.21 -12.47 22.18
N PRO A 369 0.08 -12.65 22.49
CA PRO A 369 1.14 -11.95 21.76
C PRO A 369 1.26 -12.45 20.32
N VAL A 370 1.62 -11.54 19.41
CA VAL A 370 1.92 -11.88 18.02
C VAL A 370 3.27 -12.59 17.94
N GLN A 371 3.26 -13.87 17.54
CA GLN A 371 4.45 -14.69 17.43
C GLN A 371 4.99 -14.66 16.00
N PRO A 372 6.28 -14.34 15.78
CA PRO A 372 6.81 -14.20 14.43
C PRO A 372 7.08 -15.54 13.75
N VAL A 373 6.68 -15.64 12.47
CA VAL A 373 6.71 -16.88 11.68
C VAL A 373 7.42 -16.77 10.34
N GLY A 374 7.71 -15.56 9.87
CA GLY A 374 8.51 -15.36 8.67
C GLY A 374 8.68 -13.90 8.29
N LYS A 375 9.42 -13.66 7.21
CA LYS A 375 9.74 -12.30 6.73
C LYS A 375 9.37 -12.12 5.27
N LEU A 376 8.72 -11.00 4.96
CA LEU A 376 8.46 -10.52 3.61
C LEU A 376 9.45 -9.40 3.26
N VAL A 377 10.06 -9.48 2.07
CA VAL A 377 10.87 -8.39 1.48
C VAL A 377 10.42 -8.14 0.05
N LEU A 378 10.00 -6.91 -0.27
CA LEU A 378 9.62 -6.51 -1.63
C LEU A 378 10.82 -5.93 -2.36
N THR A 379 11.15 -6.49 -3.52
CA THR A 379 12.42 -6.23 -4.21
C THR A 379 12.27 -5.88 -5.69
N GLY A 380 11.07 -6.03 -6.27
CA GLY A 380 10.85 -5.76 -7.69
C GLY A 380 9.56 -4.98 -7.96
N VAL A 381 9.66 -3.90 -8.73
CA VAL A 381 8.48 -3.20 -9.28
C VAL A 381 8.00 -3.93 -10.55
N PRO A 382 6.71 -3.84 -10.93
CA PRO A 382 6.22 -4.52 -12.13
C PRO A 382 6.88 -3.96 -13.40
N THR A 383 7.16 -4.84 -14.36
CA THR A 383 7.57 -4.46 -15.71
C THR A 383 6.42 -3.80 -16.47
N ASN A 384 5.20 -4.26 -16.26
CA ASN A 384 3.98 -3.67 -16.82
C ASN A 384 2.85 -3.66 -15.77
N PHE A 385 2.43 -2.45 -15.38
CA PHE A 385 1.39 -2.27 -14.36
C PHE A 385 0.07 -2.97 -14.71
N HIS A 386 -0.41 -2.86 -15.96
CA HIS A 386 -1.68 -3.48 -16.34
C HIS A 386 -1.60 -5.00 -16.32
N ALA A 387 -0.56 -5.57 -16.93
CA ALA A 387 -0.40 -7.00 -17.06
C ALA A 387 -0.26 -7.73 -15.71
N GLU A 388 0.28 -7.03 -14.71
CA GLU A 388 0.65 -7.61 -13.41
C GLU A 388 -0.24 -7.08 -12.27
N VAL A 389 -0.22 -5.78 -12.00
CA VAL A 389 -0.97 -5.17 -10.89
C VAL A 389 -2.46 -5.11 -11.17
N GLU A 390 -2.86 -4.75 -12.40
CA GLU A 390 -4.28 -4.64 -12.71
C GLU A 390 -4.92 -6.02 -12.83
N GLN A 391 -4.26 -6.97 -13.49
CA GLN A 391 -4.81 -8.30 -13.75
C GLN A 391 -4.60 -9.34 -12.65
N VAL A 392 -3.79 -9.08 -11.61
CA VAL A 392 -3.68 -10.03 -10.49
C VAL A 392 -5.04 -10.26 -9.83
N ALA A 393 -5.38 -11.52 -9.56
CA ALA A 393 -6.59 -11.94 -8.87
C ALA A 393 -6.17 -12.58 -7.53
N PHE A 394 -6.53 -11.90 -6.44
CA PHE A 394 -6.41 -12.46 -5.10
C PHE A 394 -7.74 -13.10 -4.71
N HIS A 395 -7.73 -14.14 -3.88
CA HIS A 395 -8.93 -14.78 -3.37
C HIS A 395 -8.67 -15.54 -2.07
N LEU A 396 -9.44 -15.27 -1.01
CA LEU A 396 -9.33 -15.96 0.28
C LEU A 396 -9.55 -17.48 0.24
N GLY A 397 -10.15 -18.03 -0.81
CA GLY A 397 -10.28 -19.47 -1.02
C GLY A 397 -9.04 -20.12 -1.64
N HIS A 398 -8.02 -19.35 -2.00
CA HIS A 398 -6.70 -19.89 -2.35
C HIS A 398 -5.95 -20.22 -1.07
N LEU A 399 -6.07 -21.47 -0.61
CA LEU A 399 -5.53 -21.95 0.65
C LEU A 399 -4.50 -23.07 0.40
N PRO A 400 -3.37 -23.09 1.11
CA PRO A 400 -2.42 -24.20 1.10
C PRO A 400 -2.86 -25.28 2.09
N PRO A 401 -2.34 -26.51 1.99
CA PRO A 401 -2.45 -27.49 3.07
C PRO A 401 -1.99 -26.90 4.41
N GLY A 402 -2.70 -27.19 5.49
CA GLY A 402 -2.34 -26.69 6.83
C GLY A 402 -3.05 -25.41 7.27
N ILE A 403 -3.83 -24.78 6.39
CA ILE A 403 -4.64 -23.59 6.68
C ILE A 403 -6.06 -23.80 6.15
N ASP A 404 -7.06 -23.50 6.97
CA ASP A 404 -8.47 -23.58 6.64
C ASP A 404 -9.22 -22.36 7.22
N VAL A 405 -10.48 -22.22 6.84
CA VAL A 405 -11.38 -21.14 7.27
C VAL A 405 -12.13 -21.51 8.55
N THR A 406 -12.75 -20.50 9.17
CA THR A 406 -13.68 -20.65 10.29
C THR A 406 -15.11 -20.28 9.88
N ASN A 407 -16.05 -20.38 10.80
CA ASN A 407 -17.46 -20.01 10.56
C ASN A 407 -17.72 -18.50 10.60
N ASP A 408 -16.70 -17.65 10.58
CA ASP A 408 -16.84 -16.20 10.47
C ASP A 408 -17.74 -15.86 9.26
N PRO A 409 -18.94 -15.27 9.49
CA PRO A 409 -19.92 -15.10 8.43
C PRO A 409 -19.48 -14.10 7.36
N LEU A 410 -18.60 -13.15 7.70
CA LEU A 410 -17.98 -12.26 6.73
C LEU A 410 -16.95 -13.01 5.87
N LEU A 411 -16.09 -13.85 6.47
CA LEU A 411 -15.14 -14.68 5.74
C LEU A 411 -15.86 -15.60 4.75
N GLN A 412 -16.90 -16.30 5.20
CA GLN A 412 -17.64 -17.27 4.41
C GLN A 412 -18.23 -16.66 3.12
N GLY A 413 -18.88 -15.49 3.19
CA GLY A 413 -19.39 -14.85 1.98
C GLY A 413 -18.30 -14.31 1.04
N ARG A 414 -17.12 -13.95 1.57
CA ARG A 414 -15.97 -13.55 0.74
C ARG A 414 -15.40 -14.71 -0.07
N LEU A 415 -15.56 -15.97 0.38
CA LEU A 415 -15.15 -17.14 -0.40
C LEU A 415 -15.92 -17.23 -1.73
N PHE A 416 -17.19 -16.84 -1.75
CA PHE A 416 -17.97 -16.77 -2.99
C PHE A 416 -17.56 -15.58 -3.87
N SER A 417 -17.53 -14.37 -3.30
CA SER A 417 -17.44 -13.13 -4.07
C SER A 417 -16.17 -13.01 -4.91
N TYR A 418 -15.03 -13.43 -4.36
CA TYR A 418 -13.73 -13.24 -5.00
C TYR A 418 -13.50 -14.18 -6.18
N LEU A 419 -14.24 -15.29 -6.27
CA LEU A 419 -14.26 -16.16 -7.44
C LEU A 419 -15.16 -15.57 -8.53
N ASP A 420 -16.39 -15.19 -8.16
CA ASP A 420 -17.41 -14.67 -9.08
C ASP A 420 -16.98 -13.37 -9.79
N THR A 421 -16.44 -12.40 -9.03
CA THR A 421 -16.14 -11.07 -9.57
C THR A 421 -15.08 -11.08 -10.69
N GLN A 422 -14.27 -12.14 -10.78
CA GLN A 422 -13.26 -12.25 -11.84
C GLN A 422 -13.87 -12.50 -13.21
N LEU A 423 -15.07 -13.08 -13.27
CA LEU A 423 -15.71 -13.44 -14.54
C LEU A 423 -15.96 -12.23 -15.44
N SER A 424 -16.43 -11.12 -14.87
CA SER A 424 -16.62 -9.86 -15.58
C SER A 424 -15.31 -9.07 -15.69
N ARG A 425 -14.52 -9.02 -14.61
CA ARG A 425 -13.29 -8.22 -14.55
C ARG A 425 -12.21 -8.70 -15.51
N LEU A 426 -12.03 -10.02 -15.61
CA LEU A 426 -10.96 -10.67 -16.39
C LEU A 426 -11.50 -11.54 -17.53
N ALA A 427 -12.75 -11.27 -17.94
CA ALA A 427 -13.38 -11.82 -19.13
C ALA A 427 -13.42 -13.36 -19.21
N GLY A 428 -13.82 -14.02 -18.11
CA GLY A 428 -14.18 -15.44 -18.09
C GLY A 428 -13.44 -16.30 -17.05
N PRO A 429 -13.58 -17.63 -17.12
CA PRO A 429 -13.14 -18.54 -16.07
C PRO A 429 -11.63 -18.87 -16.09
N ASN A 430 -10.91 -18.51 -17.16
CA ASN A 430 -9.47 -18.84 -17.32
C ASN A 430 -8.53 -17.77 -16.74
N PHE A 431 -9.00 -16.92 -15.81
CA PHE A 431 -8.18 -15.84 -15.24
C PHE A 431 -6.91 -16.32 -14.51
N MET A 432 -6.90 -17.58 -14.03
CA MET A 432 -5.73 -18.22 -13.43
C MET A 432 -4.60 -18.50 -14.44
N GLN A 433 -4.89 -18.44 -15.74
CA GLN A 433 -3.91 -18.64 -16.80
C GLN A 433 -3.24 -17.34 -17.27
N ILE A 434 -3.65 -16.18 -16.73
CA ILE A 434 -2.94 -14.91 -16.90
C ILE A 434 -1.61 -15.02 -16.15
N PRO A 435 -0.47 -14.58 -16.73
CA PRO A 435 0.87 -14.89 -16.19
C PRO A 435 1.09 -14.60 -14.70
N ILE A 436 0.54 -13.50 -14.16
CA ILE A 436 0.67 -13.15 -12.73
C ILE A 436 -0.18 -14.03 -11.81
N ASN A 437 -1.16 -14.76 -12.33
CA ASN A 437 -2.06 -15.61 -11.54
C ASN A 437 -1.70 -17.11 -11.62
N ARG A 438 -0.74 -17.47 -12.47
CA ARG A 438 -0.38 -18.88 -12.68
C ARG A 438 0.25 -19.45 -11.39
N PRO A 439 -0.22 -20.61 -10.91
CA PRO A 439 0.44 -21.28 -9.80
C PRO A 439 1.84 -21.75 -10.21
N HIS A 440 2.75 -21.85 -9.23
CA HIS A 440 4.08 -22.43 -9.44
C HIS A 440 4.10 -23.95 -9.13
N ALA A 441 3.00 -24.47 -8.57
CA ALA A 441 2.75 -25.89 -8.41
C ALA A 441 2.09 -26.50 -9.68
N PRO A 442 2.31 -27.81 -9.97
CA PRO A 442 1.67 -28.47 -11.09
C PRO A 442 0.13 -28.44 -11.01
N VAL A 443 -0.53 -28.13 -12.13
CA VAL A 443 -2.01 -28.17 -12.25
C VAL A 443 -2.41 -29.34 -13.12
N ASN A 444 -3.16 -30.29 -12.54
CA ASN A 444 -3.69 -31.46 -13.21
C ASN A 444 -5.19 -31.58 -12.96
N ASP A 445 -5.97 -30.68 -13.56
CA ASP A 445 -7.42 -30.62 -13.42
C ASP A 445 -8.18 -31.25 -14.62
N MET A 446 -9.50 -31.28 -14.52
CA MET A 446 -10.41 -31.72 -15.58
C MET A 446 -11.30 -30.57 -16.12
N LEU A 447 -10.91 -29.32 -15.90
CA LEU A 447 -11.62 -28.13 -16.40
C LEU A 447 -11.20 -27.85 -17.85
N ARG A 448 -12.16 -27.55 -18.74
CA ARG A 448 -11.90 -27.36 -20.18
C ARG A 448 -12.62 -26.14 -20.74
N ASP A 449 -12.19 -25.73 -21.92
CA ASP A 449 -12.77 -24.63 -22.73
C ASP A 449 -12.67 -23.25 -22.06
N GLY A 450 -13.71 -22.42 -22.19
CA GLY A 450 -13.78 -21.05 -21.68
C GLY A 450 -13.06 -20.00 -22.54
N PHE A 451 -13.40 -18.72 -22.31
CA PHE A 451 -12.73 -17.58 -22.98
C PHE A 451 -11.22 -17.56 -22.68
N HIS A 452 -10.41 -17.21 -23.68
CA HIS A 452 -8.94 -17.11 -23.59
C HIS A 452 -8.24 -18.35 -22.97
N GLN A 453 -8.67 -19.56 -23.32
CA GLN A 453 -7.93 -20.78 -22.97
C GLN A 453 -6.50 -20.73 -23.55
N HIS A 454 -5.49 -20.65 -22.67
CA HIS A 454 -4.07 -20.64 -23.04
C HIS A 454 -3.46 -22.04 -23.03
N ALA A 455 -3.94 -22.93 -22.16
CA ALA A 455 -3.47 -24.31 -22.12
C ALA A 455 -4.04 -25.14 -23.28
N VAL A 456 -3.22 -26.01 -23.84
CA VAL A 456 -3.64 -27.05 -24.79
C VAL A 456 -3.56 -28.39 -24.07
N HIS A 457 -4.66 -28.76 -23.40
CA HIS A 457 -4.74 -30.01 -22.65
C HIS A 457 -4.69 -31.22 -23.60
N GLY A 458 -3.81 -32.17 -23.32
CA GLY A 458 -3.83 -33.50 -23.94
C GLY A 458 -4.81 -34.45 -23.24
N GLY A 459 -4.86 -35.71 -23.69
CA GLY A 459 -5.79 -36.73 -23.19
C GLY A 459 -7.17 -36.65 -23.84
N VAL A 460 -8.01 -37.66 -23.60
CA VAL A 460 -9.35 -37.79 -24.22
C VAL A 460 -10.49 -37.82 -23.21
N ALA A 461 -10.22 -37.90 -21.91
CA ALA A 461 -11.21 -38.08 -20.86
C ALA A 461 -11.08 -37.07 -19.71
N PRO A 462 -11.57 -35.83 -19.88
CA PRO A 462 -11.65 -34.83 -18.80
C PRO A 462 -12.83 -35.11 -17.84
N TYR A 463 -12.94 -36.35 -17.35
CA TYR A 463 -13.99 -36.77 -16.43
C TYR A 463 -13.53 -37.96 -15.58
N ARG A 464 -14.24 -38.24 -14.48
CA ARG A 464 -14.03 -39.44 -13.66
C ARG A 464 -15.33 -40.19 -13.36
N PRO A 465 -15.26 -41.51 -13.11
CA PRO A 465 -14.10 -42.36 -13.42
C PRO A 465 -13.89 -42.48 -14.94
N ASN A 466 -12.67 -42.73 -15.39
CA ASN A 466 -12.35 -42.98 -16.80
C ASN A 466 -11.32 -44.10 -16.95
N SER A 467 -11.36 -44.82 -18.08
CA SER A 467 -10.33 -45.81 -18.46
C SER A 467 -9.47 -45.35 -19.65
N LEU A 468 -9.95 -44.36 -20.43
CA LEU A 468 -9.28 -43.92 -21.65
C LEU A 468 -7.96 -43.18 -21.38
N ASP A 469 -7.89 -42.43 -20.27
CA ASP A 469 -6.66 -41.78 -19.78
C ASP A 469 -6.04 -42.55 -18.58
N GLY A 470 -6.38 -43.85 -18.45
CA GLY A 470 -5.87 -44.71 -17.38
C GLY A 470 -6.30 -44.30 -15.98
N GLY A 471 -7.40 -43.54 -15.86
CA GLY A 471 -7.91 -43.03 -14.58
C GLY A 471 -7.28 -41.70 -14.14
N ASN A 472 -6.35 -41.13 -14.90
CA ASN A 472 -5.66 -39.89 -14.56
C ASN A 472 -6.50 -38.62 -14.83
N PRO A 473 -6.15 -37.48 -14.18
CA PRO A 473 -5.39 -37.41 -12.91
C PRO A 473 -6.04 -38.28 -11.81
N PHE A 474 -5.33 -38.63 -10.72
CA PHE A 474 -5.89 -39.37 -9.56
C PHE A 474 -6.21 -38.45 -8.38
N THR A 475 -6.99 -38.92 -7.39
CA THR A 475 -7.17 -38.24 -6.11
C THR A 475 -6.08 -38.72 -5.16
N THR A 476 -5.84 -37.97 -4.08
CA THR A 476 -4.83 -38.27 -3.06
C THR A 476 -5.42 -38.03 -1.69
N ASP A 477 -5.02 -38.85 -0.71
CA ASP A 477 -5.31 -38.62 0.70
C ASP A 477 -4.29 -37.62 1.32
N GLU A 478 -3.20 -37.33 0.59
CA GLU A 478 -2.18 -36.33 0.90
C GLU A 478 -2.47 -35.04 0.08
N GLY A 479 -3.03 -33.99 0.66
CA GLY A 479 -3.37 -32.76 -0.08
C GLY A 479 -4.14 -31.69 0.71
N PHE A 480 -4.78 -30.74 0.00
CA PHE A 480 -5.79 -29.81 0.55
C PHE A 480 -6.92 -30.67 1.16
N LEU A 481 -6.81 -30.89 2.45
CA LEU A 481 -7.80 -31.62 3.23
C LEU A 481 -8.64 -30.56 3.91
N ASP A 482 -9.92 -30.48 3.51
CA ASP A 482 -10.94 -29.85 4.34
C ASP A 482 -10.76 -30.44 5.74
N ILE A 483 -10.49 -29.59 6.73
CA ILE A 483 -10.28 -30.08 8.08
C ILE A 483 -11.61 -30.63 8.56
N GLU A 484 -11.62 -31.87 9.07
CA GLU A 484 -12.82 -32.43 9.68
C GLU A 484 -13.15 -31.65 10.97
N VAL A 485 -13.99 -30.63 10.84
CA VAL A 485 -14.50 -29.84 11.96
C VAL A 485 -15.92 -30.29 12.27
N ARG A 486 -16.17 -30.65 13.54
CA ARG A 486 -17.52 -30.99 13.98
C ARG A 486 -18.36 -29.72 14.05
N VAL A 487 -19.36 -29.64 13.17
CA VAL A 487 -20.41 -28.62 13.27
C VAL A 487 -21.38 -29.00 14.39
N ALA A 488 -21.64 -28.06 15.30
CA ALA A 488 -22.63 -28.26 16.36
C ALA A 488 -24.03 -28.50 15.80
N GLU A 489 -24.80 -29.39 16.43
CA GLU A 489 -26.21 -29.61 16.05
C GLU A 489 -27.01 -28.32 16.25
N SER A 490 -27.61 -27.83 15.16
CA SER A 490 -28.27 -26.53 15.12
C SER A 490 -29.42 -26.51 14.10
N THR A 491 -30.15 -25.40 14.03
CA THR A 491 -31.20 -25.16 13.04
C THR A 491 -30.73 -24.12 12.01
N LYS A 492 -31.27 -24.20 10.78
CA LYS A 492 -30.99 -23.20 9.75
C LYS A 492 -31.72 -21.89 10.10
N VAL A 493 -30.96 -20.85 10.43
CA VAL A 493 -31.47 -19.53 10.86
C VAL A 493 -30.84 -18.40 10.04
N ARG A 494 -31.33 -17.17 10.23
CA ARG A 494 -30.74 -15.92 9.72
C ARG A 494 -30.57 -14.96 10.89
N GLU A 495 -29.65 -15.29 11.78
CA GLU A 495 -29.46 -14.63 13.07
C GLU A 495 -27.95 -14.62 13.39
N ASN A 496 -27.47 -13.53 13.99
CA ASN A 496 -26.15 -13.50 14.63
C ASN A 496 -26.29 -13.97 16.09
N PRO A 497 -25.23 -14.55 16.68
CA PRO A 497 -25.24 -14.89 18.10
C PRO A 497 -25.21 -13.63 18.97
N VAL A 498 -25.76 -13.71 20.18
CA VAL A 498 -25.76 -12.60 21.15
C VAL A 498 -24.33 -12.14 21.52
N SER A 499 -23.33 -13.00 21.35
CA SER A 499 -21.91 -12.66 21.54
C SER A 499 -21.43 -11.53 20.62
N PHE A 500 -22.14 -11.26 19.52
CA PHE A 500 -21.81 -10.22 18.56
C PHE A 500 -22.40 -8.84 18.94
N ASP A 501 -23.35 -8.76 19.89
CA ASP A 501 -24.13 -7.55 20.19
C ASP A 501 -23.34 -6.42 20.88
N ASP A 502 -22.14 -6.70 21.41
CA ASP A 502 -21.28 -5.66 22.00
C ASP A 502 -20.55 -4.89 20.90
N HIS A 503 -21.03 -3.68 20.63
CA HIS A 503 -20.51 -2.81 19.58
C HIS A 503 -19.66 -1.65 20.10
N TYR A 504 -19.44 -1.53 21.41
CA TYR A 504 -18.85 -0.32 22.00
C TYR A 504 -17.62 -0.58 22.86
N SER A 505 -17.51 -1.74 23.53
CA SER A 505 -16.41 -1.97 24.49
C SER A 505 -15.03 -1.89 23.83
N GLN A 506 -14.80 -2.59 22.71
CA GLN A 506 -13.50 -2.53 22.04
C GLN A 506 -13.24 -1.19 21.34
N VAL A 507 -14.31 -0.45 20.98
CA VAL A 507 -14.17 0.91 20.44
C VAL A 507 -13.65 1.86 21.51
N ARG A 508 -14.18 1.73 22.73
CA ARG A 508 -13.70 2.43 23.93
C ARG A 508 -12.27 2.02 24.27
N GLN A 509 -11.94 0.73 24.21
CA GLN A 509 -10.58 0.24 24.43
C GLN A 509 -9.59 0.89 23.45
N PHE A 510 -9.92 0.91 22.15
CA PHE A 510 -9.09 1.58 21.15
C PHE A 510 -8.88 3.06 21.51
N TRP A 511 -9.96 3.80 21.75
CA TRP A 511 -9.89 5.21 22.13
C TRP A 511 -9.02 5.47 23.37
N GLN A 512 -9.19 4.66 24.42
CA GLN A 512 -8.40 4.80 25.65
C GLN A 512 -6.92 4.42 25.49
N SER A 513 -6.60 3.66 24.43
CA SER A 513 -5.23 3.26 24.10
C SER A 513 -4.46 4.31 23.31
N MET A 514 -5.14 5.34 22.81
CA MET A 514 -4.54 6.39 22.00
C MET A 514 -3.77 7.39 22.87
N SER A 515 -2.62 7.85 22.37
CA SER A 515 -1.92 8.98 22.95
C SER A 515 -2.76 10.27 22.86
N PRO A 516 -2.50 11.29 23.68
CA PRO A 516 -3.21 12.58 23.62
C PRO A 516 -3.29 13.19 22.21
N VAL A 517 -2.21 13.11 21.42
CA VAL A 517 -2.20 13.65 20.04
C VAL A 517 -3.07 12.82 19.09
N GLU A 518 -3.06 11.49 19.23
CA GLU A 518 -3.91 10.61 18.41
C GLU A 518 -5.40 10.81 18.75
N LYS A 519 -5.73 11.00 20.04
CA LYS A 519 -7.10 11.34 20.47
C LYS A 519 -7.59 12.65 19.83
N GLU A 520 -6.76 13.68 19.86
CA GLU A 520 -7.05 14.98 19.24
C GLU A 520 -7.29 14.82 17.73
N HIS A 521 -6.47 14.02 17.03
CA HIS A 521 -6.62 13.78 15.60
C HIS A 521 -7.92 13.04 15.26
N ILE A 522 -8.30 12.04 16.07
CA ILE A 522 -9.58 11.33 15.94
C ILE A 522 -10.76 12.29 16.10
N VAL A 523 -10.76 13.13 17.15
CA VAL A 523 -11.79 14.15 17.38
C VAL A 523 -11.92 15.08 16.17
N ARG A 524 -10.79 15.56 15.65
CA ARG A 524 -10.76 16.45 14.47
C ARG A 524 -11.28 15.75 13.22
N ALA A 525 -10.96 14.47 13.02
CA ALA A 525 -11.45 13.68 11.90
C ALA A 525 -12.97 13.52 11.94
N TYR A 526 -13.54 13.08 13.07
CA TYR A 526 -14.99 13.00 13.25
C TYR A 526 -15.67 14.35 13.03
N THR A 527 -15.13 15.42 13.62
CA THR A 527 -15.67 16.78 13.48
C THR A 527 -15.62 17.24 12.02
N PHE A 528 -14.52 16.98 11.31
CA PHE A 528 -14.36 17.32 9.91
C PHE A 528 -15.39 16.57 9.05
N GLU A 529 -15.49 15.25 9.20
CA GLU A 529 -16.37 14.45 8.35
C GLU A 529 -17.86 14.72 8.62
N LEU A 530 -18.29 14.68 9.88
CA LEU A 530 -19.68 14.99 10.25
C LEU A 530 -20.04 16.46 9.96
N GLY A 531 -19.06 17.36 9.98
CA GLY A 531 -19.22 18.75 9.55
C GLY A 531 -19.59 18.89 8.07
N LYS A 532 -19.29 17.88 7.23
CA LYS A 532 -19.66 17.84 5.81
C LYS A 532 -21.03 17.25 5.55
N CYS A 533 -21.62 16.52 6.51
CA CYS A 533 -22.99 16.02 6.38
C CYS A 533 -23.99 17.19 6.39
N TYR A 534 -25.06 17.06 5.60
CA TYR A 534 -26.14 18.06 5.55
C TYR A 534 -27.21 17.81 6.61
N GLU A 535 -27.58 16.54 6.81
CA GLU A 535 -28.70 16.13 7.63
C GLU A 535 -28.35 16.13 9.12
N GLN A 536 -29.02 16.99 9.88
CA GLN A 536 -28.79 17.14 11.32
C GLN A 536 -29.05 15.84 12.09
N ALA A 537 -30.09 15.08 11.71
CA ALA A 537 -30.42 13.81 12.34
C ALA A 537 -29.31 12.76 12.21
N VAL A 538 -28.50 12.80 11.14
CA VAL A 538 -27.33 11.92 10.99
C VAL A 538 -26.26 12.30 12.00
N LYS A 539 -25.97 13.60 12.15
CA LYS A 539 -24.97 14.10 13.10
C LYS A 539 -25.36 13.79 14.54
N GLU A 540 -26.60 14.07 14.92
CA GLU A 540 -27.12 13.80 16.27
C GLU A 540 -27.07 12.31 16.62
N ARG A 541 -27.47 11.43 15.68
CA ARG A 541 -27.37 9.98 15.88
C ARG A 541 -25.92 9.51 16.04
N GLN A 542 -24.99 10.00 15.21
CA GLN A 542 -23.59 9.61 15.37
C GLN A 542 -22.99 10.13 16.68
N VAL A 543 -23.33 11.36 17.11
CA VAL A 543 -22.92 11.88 18.42
C VAL A 543 -23.49 11.01 19.56
N GLN A 544 -24.72 10.51 19.44
CA GLN A 544 -25.26 9.53 20.39
C GLN A 544 -24.45 8.22 20.42
N CYS A 545 -23.99 7.71 19.27
CA CYS A 545 -23.09 6.56 19.23
C CYS A 545 -21.76 6.87 19.94
N LEU A 546 -21.19 8.06 19.76
CA LEU A 546 -19.97 8.49 20.47
C LEU A 546 -20.20 8.62 21.98
N ALA A 547 -21.38 9.08 22.41
CA ALA A 547 -21.76 9.14 23.82
C ALA A 547 -21.78 7.76 24.47
N ASN A 548 -22.07 6.69 23.71
CA ASN A 548 -22.02 5.31 24.19
C ASN A 548 -20.60 4.73 24.22
N ILE A 549 -19.62 5.40 23.62
CA ILE A 549 -18.21 4.97 23.58
C ILE A 549 -17.42 5.65 24.69
N ASP A 550 -17.38 6.99 24.70
CA ASP A 550 -16.58 7.76 25.66
C ASP A 550 -17.07 9.21 25.81
N PRO A 551 -17.18 9.72 27.05
CA PRO A 551 -17.72 11.06 27.30
C PRO A 551 -16.81 12.17 26.76
N VAL A 552 -15.48 12.02 26.82
CA VAL A 552 -14.55 13.06 26.34
C VAL A 552 -14.60 13.12 24.82
N LEU A 553 -14.56 11.97 24.14
CA LEU A 553 -14.71 11.93 22.68
C LEU A 553 -16.02 12.59 22.23
N CYS A 554 -17.14 12.21 22.86
CA CYS A 554 -18.46 12.76 22.55
C CYS A 554 -18.51 14.27 22.76
N GLU A 555 -18.07 14.76 23.93
CA GLU A 555 -18.09 16.18 24.27
C GLU A 555 -17.30 17.02 23.27
N GLN A 556 -16.09 16.57 22.90
CA GLN A 556 -15.23 17.30 21.98
C GLN A 556 -15.81 17.36 20.57
N VAL A 557 -16.31 16.23 20.04
CA VAL A 557 -16.93 16.19 18.71
C VAL A 557 -18.24 17.00 18.69
N ALA A 558 -19.10 16.85 19.70
CA ALA A 558 -20.34 17.62 19.81
C ALA A 558 -20.06 19.13 19.86
N THR A 559 -19.06 19.56 20.63
CA THR A 559 -18.58 20.95 20.68
C THR A 559 -18.12 21.43 19.31
N GLY A 560 -17.30 20.64 18.62
CA GLY A 560 -16.82 20.96 17.27
C GLY A 560 -17.95 21.09 16.22
N LEU A 561 -19.06 20.38 16.43
CA LEU A 561 -20.25 20.43 15.57
C LEU A 561 -21.29 21.47 16.03
N GLY A 562 -21.13 22.07 17.21
CA GLY A 562 -22.12 22.96 17.81
C GLY A 562 -23.41 22.26 18.24
N LEU A 563 -23.32 20.99 18.64
CA LEU A 563 -24.44 20.14 19.05
C LEU A 563 -24.43 19.92 20.59
N PRO A 564 -25.60 19.66 21.20
CA PRO A 564 -25.64 19.25 22.61
C PRO A 564 -24.98 17.88 22.80
N VAL A 565 -24.39 17.66 23.97
CA VAL A 565 -23.86 16.36 24.39
C VAL A 565 -25.02 15.51 24.91
N PRO A 566 -25.38 14.38 24.28
CA PRO A 566 -26.41 13.49 24.79
C PRO A 566 -25.88 12.59 25.91
N GLU A 567 -26.79 12.08 26.72
CA GLU A 567 -26.47 11.08 27.75
C GLU A 567 -26.23 9.70 27.11
N PRO A 568 -25.31 8.87 27.66
CA PRO A 568 -25.13 7.50 27.21
C PRO A 568 -26.39 6.67 27.49
N VAL A 569 -26.71 5.74 26.59
CA VAL A 569 -27.91 4.86 26.75
C VAL A 569 -27.67 3.70 27.72
N ALA A 570 -26.41 3.40 28.02
CA ALA A 570 -25.98 2.35 28.94
C ALA A 570 -24.66 2.75 29.63
N PRO A 571 -24.33 2.17 30.80
CA PRO A 571 -23.03 2.37 31.43
C PRO A 571 -21.87 1.95 30.52
N PHE A 572 -20.75 2.65 30.62
CA PHE A 572 -19.54 2.29 29.89
C PHE A 572 -18.98 0.94 30.34
N ALA A 573 -18.48 0.16 29.39
CA ALA A 573 -17.70 -1.03 29.71
C ALA A 573 -16.40 -0.64 30.43
N GLU A 574 -16.03 -1.42 31.44
CA GLU A 574 -14.69 -1.39 32.02
C GLU A 574 -13.74 -2.09 31.05
N VAL A 575 -12.76 -1.34 30.52
CA VAL A 575 -11.83 -1.83 29.52
C VAL A 575 -10.41 -1.48 29.91
N GLU A 576 -9.49 -2.42 29.71
CA GLU A 576 -8.06 -2.19 29.88
C GLU A 576 -7.47 -1.67 28.56
N PRO A 577 -6.77 -0.51 28.55
CA PRO A 577 -6.09 -0.03 27.35
C PRO A 577 -5.06 -1.05 26.82
N SER A 578 -4.93 -1.11 25.50
CA SER A 578 -3.95 -1.93 24.76
C SER A 578 -2.94 -1.01 24.06
N PRO A 579 -1.78 -0.72 24.68
CA PRO A 579 -0.76 0.17 24.12
C PRO A 579 -0.29 -0.21 22.71
N ALA A 580 -0.41 -1.48 22.32
CA ALA A 580 -0.05 -1.96 20.98
C ALA A 580 -0.87 -1.32 19.84
N LEU A 581 -2.03 -0.73 20.16
CA LEU A 581 -2.91 -0.10 19.16
C LEU A 581 -2.40 1.27 18.69
N SER A 582 -1.71 2.01 19.56
CA SER A 582 -1.14 3.32 19.26
C SER A 582 0.03 3.22 18.27
N GLN A 583 0.13 4.17 17.35
CA GLN A 583 1.27 4.30 16.43
C GLN A 583 2.30 5.34 16.91
N VAL A 584 1.95 6.22 17.85
CA VAL A 584 2.87 7.21 18.41
C VAL A 584 3.69 6.57 19.52
N THR A 585 4.61 5.68 19.12
CA THR A 585 5.43 4.86 20.01
C THR A 585 6.90 4.86 19.57
N GLY A 586 7.80 4.74 20.55
CA GLY A 586 9.21 4.38 20.33
C GLY A 586 9.99 5.24 19.33
N GLU A 587 11.05 4.62 18.80
CA GLU A 587 11.91 5.15 17.74
C GLU A 587 12.06 4.07 16.67
N TRP A 588 12.06 4.47 15.40
CA TRP A 588 12.04 3.57 14.25
C TRP A 588 13.14 3.90 13.23
N PRO A 589 13.57 2.94 12.40
CA PRO A 589 14.55 3.20 11.35
C PRO A 589 14.07 4.24 10.34
N ALA A 590 14.99 5.07 9.83
CA ALA A 590 14.70 6.15 8.88
C ALA A 590 14.95 5.75 7.40
N ASP A 591 15.14 4.45 7.13
CA ASP A 591 15.49 3.93 5.81
C ASP A 591 14.46 4.34 4.73
N GLY A 592 14.96 4.91 3.64
CA GLY A 592 14.16 5.40 2.52
C GLY A 592 13.37 6.68 2.79
N ARG A 593 13.61 7.40 3.90
CA ARG A 593 13.03 8.73 4.13
C ARG A 593 13.60 9.76 3.16
N LEU A 594 12.75 10.70 2.73
CA LEU A 594 13.11 11.75 1.78
C LEU A 594 13.49 13.04 2.51
N ILE A 595 14.69 13.56 2.23
CA ILE A 595 15.21 14.78 2.85
C ILE A 595 15.35 15.88 1.80
N GLY A 596 14.54 16.93 1.91
CA GLY A 596 14.61 18.09 1.03
C GLY A 596 15.75 19.01 1.45
N ILE A 597 16.64 19.36 0.52
CA ILE A 597 17.76 20.28 0.77
C ILE A 597 17.56 21.54 -0.07
N VAL A 598 17.14 22.62 0.57
CA VAL A 598 17.00 23.94 -0.07
C VAL A 598 18.38 24.57 -0.19
N VAL A 599 18.77 24.94 -1.41
CA VAL A 599 20.06 25.55 -1.70
C VAL A 599 19.92 26.97 -2.25
N ASP A 600 20.97 27.77 -2.05
CA ASP A 600 21.13 29.09 -2.64
C ASP A 600 22.40 29.11 -3.51
N PRO A 601 22.28 28.93 -4.84
CA PRO A 601 23.43 28.95 -5.73
C PRO A 601 24.21 30.27 -5.71
N ALA A 602 23.58 31.40 -5.37
CA ALA A 602 24.24 32.71 -5.33
C ALA A 602 25.13 32.88 -4.10
N ALA A 603 24.79 32.22 -2.98
CA ALA A 603 25.58 32.22 -1.75
C ALA A 603 26.62 31.09 -1.68
N GLY A 604 26.64 30.17 -2.65
CA GLY A 604 27.52 29.01 -2.70
C GLY A 604 26.89 27.74 -2.12
N LEU A 605 27.49 26.58 -2.41
CA LEU A 605 26.97 25.25 -2.06
C LEU A 605 27.83 24.54 -1.00
N ASP A 606 28.48 25.32 -0.14
CA ASP A 606 29.41 24.79 0.86
C ASP A 606 28.70 23.79 1.79
N GLY A 607 29.26 22.58 1.85
CA GLY A 607 28.74 21.48 2.67
C GLY A 607 27.57 20.71 2.07
N VAL A 608 26.95 21.15 0.96
CA VAL A 608 25.80 20.47 0.32
C VAL A 608 26.17 19.07 -0.16
N ALA A 609 27.30 18.91 -0.85
CA ALA A 609 27.77 17.60 -1.31
C ALA A 609 28.04 16.66 -0.12
N ALA A 610 28.67 17.16 0.94
CA ALA A 610 28.99 16.37 2.13
C ALA A 610 27.74 15.88 2.86
N VAL A 611 26.74 16.75 3.07
CA VAL A 611 25.48 16.34 3.71
C VAL A 611 24.68 15.38 2.82
N ARG A 612 24.70 15.56 1.49
CA ARG A 612 24.07 14.65 0.53
C ARG A 612 24.65 13.23 0.64
N THR A 613 25.97 13.10 0.61
CA THR A 613 26.63 11.79 0.82
C THR A 613 26.32 11.21 2.20
N ALA A 614 26.25 12.03 3.25
CA ALA A 614 25.91 11.58 4.59
C ALA A 614 24.47 11.07 4.70
N ILE A 615 23.51 11.69 4.00
CA ILE A 615 22.11 11.25 3.94
C ILE A 615 22.01 9.89 3.26
N PHE A 616 22.64 9.70 2.09
CA PHE A 616 22.69 8.39 1.42
C PHE A 616 23.35 7.33 2.29
N SER A 617 24.46 7.68 2.97
CA SER A 617 25.16 6.76 3.89
C SER A 617 24.31 6.35 5.09
N ALA A 618 23.31 7.16 5.45
CA ALA A 618 22.34 6.87 6.49
C ALA A 618 21.08 6.13 5.98
N GLY A 619 21.09 5.66 4.72
CA GLY A 619 19.98 4.91 4.12
C GLY A 619 18.79 5.79 3.68
N MET A 620 18.96 7.11 3.63
CA MET A 620 17.93 8.08 3.25
C MET A 620 18.20 8.67 1.86
N VAL A 621 17.22 9.37 1.28
CA VAL A 621 17.33 9.95 -0.07
C VAL A 621 17.30 11.48 0.00
N PRO A 622 18.42 12.17 -0.32
CA PRO A 622 18.48 13.62 -0.41
C PRO A 622 17.98 14.14 -1.76
N LEU A 623 17.09 15.12 -1.73
CA LEU A 623 16.57 15.82 -2.92
C LEU A 623 16.99 17.29 -2.89
N ILE A 624 17.74 17.74 -3.88
CA ILE A 624 18.13 19.15 -4.03
C ILE A 624 16.96 19.96 -4.55
N ILE A 625 16.67 21.05 -3.83
CA ILE A 625 15.63 22.02 -4.13
C ILE A 625 16.31 23.36 -4.46
N ALA A 626 16.16 23.85 -5.70
CA ALA A 626 16.89 25.02 -6.20
C ALA A 626 15.99 25.97 -7.02
N PRO A 627 16.48 27.15 -7.44
CA PRO A 627 15.69 28.10 -8.25
C PRO A 627 15.23 27.57 -9.62
N HIS A 628 16.02 26.69 -10.25
CA HIS A 628 15.77 26.15 -11.58
C HIS A 628 16.22 24.69 -11.68
N GLY A 629 15.71 23.97 -12.68
CA GLY A 629 16.15 22.60 -12.99
C GLY A 629 17.56 22.56 -13.60
N GLY A 630 18.06 21.37 -13.91
CA GLY A 630 19.41 21.18 -14.43
C GLY A 630 20.42 20.96 -13.32
N GLU A 631 21.55 21.66 -13.33
CA GLU A 631 22.61 21.53 -12.32
C GLU A 631 22.91 22.85 -11.62
N VAL A 632 23.25 22.76 -10.34
CA VAL A 632 23.79 23.87 -9.53
C VAL A 632 25.09 23.40 -8.89
N GLY A 633 26.21 24.10 -9.19
CA GLY A 633 27.54 23.74 -8.70
C GLY A 633 27.94 22.27 -8.92
N GLY A 634 27.56 21.69 -10.08
CA GLY A 634 27.83 20.29 -10.44
C GLY A 634 26.92 19.26 -9.76
N VAL A 635 25.89 19.69 -9.04
CA VAL A 635 24.88 18.81 -8.43
C VAL A 635 23.58 18.94 -9.23
N THR A 636 23.05 17.81 -9.72
CA THR A 636 21.75 17.77 -10.39
C THR A 636 20.65 18.18 -9.43
N VAL A 637 19.78 19.08 -9.87
CA VAL A 637 18.59 19.54 -9.14
C VAL A 637 17.44 18.56 -9.38
N GLN A 638 16.82 18.10 -8.30
CA GLN A 638 15.66 17.19 -8.39
C GLN A 638 14.33 17.92 -8.32
N ARG A 639 14.27 19.07 -7.65
CA ARG A 639 13.09 19.93 -7.56
C ARG A 639 13.46 21.39 -7.70
N THR A 640 12.59 22.16 -8.34
CA THR A 640 12.68 23.62 -8.28
C THR A 640 11.82 24.14 -7.13
N PHE A 641 11.99 25.41 -6.76
CA PHE A 641 11.06 26.08 -5.83
C PHE A 641 9.60 26.05 -6.33
N ALA A 642 9.38 26.01 -7.65
CA ALA A 642 8.06 25.91 -8.25
C ALA A 642 7.45 24.50 -8.15
N THR A 643 8.28 23.45 -8.18
CA THR A 643 7.80 22.06 -8.23
C THR A 643 7.84 21.35 -6.88
N ALA A 644 8.63 21.84 -5.93
CA ALA A 644 8.74 21.24 -4.60
C ALA A 644 7.51 21.57 -3.74
N ARG A 645 7.00 20.56 -3.03
CA ARG A 645 6.00 20.75 -1.97
C ARG A 645 6.38 19.97 -0.72
N SER A 646 5.96 20.45 0.45
CA SER A 646 6.37 19.88 1.74
C SER A 646 6.02 18.39 1.88
N ILE A 647 4.92 17.95 1.25
CA ILE A 647 4.44 16.57 1.24
C ILE A 647 5.45 15.57 0.69
N GLU A 648 6.38 16.02 -0.17
CA GLU A 648 7.39 15.15 -0.79
C GLU A 648 8.55 14.80 0.16
N PHE A 649 8.62 15.44 1.33
CA PHE A 649 9.77 15.30 2.23
C PHE A 649 9.33 14.93 3.63
N ASP A 650 10.12 14.09 4.29
CA ASP A 650 9.95 13.74 5.70
C ASP A 650 10.61 14.79 6.62
N ALA A 651 11.64 15.47 6.12
CA ALA A 651 12.28 16.60 6.77
C ALA A 651 12.91 17.57 5.76
N ILE A 652 13.14 18.80 6.20
CA ILE A 652 13.73 19.87 5.38
C ILE A 652 15.04 20.34 6.02
N LEU A 653 16.05 20.51 5.16
CA LEU A 653 17.35 21.05 5.45
C LEU A 653 17.57 22.31 4.60
N VAL A 654 17.84 23.45 5.23
CA VAL A 654 17.98 24.74 4.54
C VAL A 654 19.44 25.20 4.59
N ALA A 655 20.11 25.21 3.44
CA ALA A 655 21.52 25.56 3.30
C ALA A 655 21.79 27.05 3.17
N GLY A 656 20.83 27.81 2.62
CA GLY A 656 20.98 29.21 2.27
C GLY A 656 19.64 29.95 2.24
N ALA A 657 19.69 31.25 1.97
CA ALA A 657 18.53 32.14 1.92
C ALA A 657 18.35 32.67 0.47
N PRO A 658 17.88 31.82 -0.46
CA PRO A 658 17.82 32.18 -1.87
C PRO A 658 16.86 33.36 -2.08
N ALA A 659 17.32 34.37 -2.80
CA ALA A 659 16.45 35.45 -3.27
C ALA A 659 15.33 34.91 -4.19
N PRO A 660 14.21 35.64 -4.37
CA PRO A 660 13.16 35.26 -5.29
C PRO A 660 13.72 34.91 -6.68
N ALA A 661 13.44 33.69 -7.14
CA ALA A 661 13.86 33.24 -8.45
C ALA A 661 13.14 34.02 -9.56
N PRO A 662 13.64 34.04 -10.81
CA PRO A 662 13.04 34.83 -11.89
C PRO A 662 11.57 34.53 -12.19
N ASP A 663 11.09 33.33 -11.85
CA ASP A 663 9.72 32.87 -12.01
C ASP A 663 8.83 33.10 -10.78
N ALA A 664 9.37 33.64 -9.68
CA ALA A 664 8.60 33.98 -8.50
C ALA A 664 7.67 35.17 -8.78
N ILE A 665 6.48 35.16 -8.17
CA ILE A 665 5.54 36.30 -8.20
C ILE A 665 5.33 36.77 -6.75
N PRO A 666 6.27 37.54 -6.15
CA PRO A 666 6.20 37.89 -4.72
C PRO A 666 4.89 38.57 -4.29
N ALA A 667 4.22 39.27 -5.20
CA ALA A 667 2.93 39.88 -4.92
C ALA A 667 1.80 38.87 -4.68
N GLY A 668 1.88 37.67 -5.29
CA GLY A 668 0.89 36.60 -5.09
C GLY A 668 1.03 35.89 -3.75
N ASP A 669 2.25 35.87 -3.21
CA ASP A 669 2.59 35.23 -1.92
C ASP A 669 2.67 36.24 -0.75
N ALA A 670 2.38 37.52 -1.01
CA ALA A 670 2.36 38.54 0.02
C ALA A 670 1.24 38.26 1.02
N LYS A 671 1.59 38.01 2.29
CA LYS A 671 0.60 37.94 3.38
C LYS A 671 -0.12 39.29 3.49
N ALA A 672 -1.45 39.28 3.53
CA ALA A 672 -2.25 40.49 3.65
C ALA A 672 -1.81 41.30 4.89
N GLY A 673 -1.16 42.46 4.66
CA GLY A 673 -0.67 43.35 5.72
C GLY A 673 0.80 43.17 6.13
N ALA A 674 1.56 42.24 5.54
CA ALA A 674 3.01 42.16 5.74
C ALA A 674 3.75 43.23 4.90
N GLY A 675 4.74 43.89 5.49
CA GLY A 675 5.59 44.86 4.78
C GLY A 675 6.41 44.21 3.65
N ALA A 676 6.75 44.98 2.63
CA ALA A 676 7.44 44.57 1.39
C ALA A 676 8.93 44.14 1.58
N SER A 677 9.27 43.42 2.64
CA SER A 677 10.66 43.10 3.03
C SER A 677 10.97 41.60 3.01
N VAL A 678 10.38 40.83 2.10
CA VAL A 678 10.77 39.41 1.94
C VAL A 678 11.97 39.35 1.00
N THR A 679 13.15 39.03 1.55
CA THR A 679 14.40 38.86 0.78
C THR A 679 14.59 37.43 0.29
N VAL A 680 13.80 36.48 0.79
CA VAL A 680 13.81 35.05 0.44
C VAL A 680 12.71 34.73 -0.59
N ASP A 681 12.92 33.74 -1.45
CA ASP A 681 11.87 33.24 -2.34
C ASP A 681 10.63 32.80 -1.52
N PRO A 682 9.43 33.34 -1.80
CA PRO A 682 8.25 33.07 -1.00
C PRO A 682 7.85 31.59 -0.99
N ARG A 683 8.18 30.82 -2.03
CA ARG A 683 7.85 29.39 -2.11
C ARG A 683 8.71 28.56 -1.15
N VAL A 684 9.93 29.03 -0.85
CA VAL A 684 10.78 28.42 0.20
C VAL A 684 10.19 28.68 1.59
N LEU A 685 9.67 29.89 1.84
CA LEU A 685 8.97 30.18 3.09
C LEU A 685 7.71 29.32 3.23
N LEU A 686 6.91 29.20 2.18
CA LEU A 686 5.73 28.33 2.17
C LEU A 686 6.10 26.87 2.46
N LEU A 687 7.18 26.36 1.85
CA LEU A 687 7.69 25.00 2.09
C LEU A 687 8.03 24.78 3.58
N VAL A 688 8.74 25.72 4.20
CA VAL A 688 9.13 25.67 5.62
C VAL A 688 7.90 25.79 6.52
N GLU A 689 6.97 26.69 6.20
CA GLU A 689 5.72 26.88 6.96
C GLU A 689 4.85 25.62 6.94
N GLU A 690 4.68 24.99 5.78
CA GLU A 690 3.92 23.74 5.66
C GLU A 690 4.59 22.60 6.42
N ALA A 691 5.91 22.39 6.23
CA ALA A 691 6.66 21.39 6.97
C ALA A 691 6.57 21.64 8.49
N TRP A 692 6.54 22.90 8.91
CA TRP A 692 6.41 23.25 10.32
C TRP A 692 5.02 22.93 10.87
N ARG A 693 3.95 23.29 10.14
CA ARG A 693 2.57 22.97 10.53
C ARG A 693 2.33 21.47 10.59
N HIS A 694 2.93 20.70 9.68
CA HIS A 694 2.82 19.23 9.64
C HIS A 694 3.81 18.53 10.58
N SER A 695 4.28 19.23 11.62
CA SER A 695 5.15 18.68 12.67
C SER A 695 6.45 18.02 12.17
N LYS A 696 6.95 18.38 10.99
CA LYS A 696 8.21 17.83 10.44
C LYS A 696 9.43 18.49 11.10
N ALA A 697 10.54 17.76 11.14
CA ALA A 697 11.81 18.30 11.61
C ALA A 697 12.44 19.21 10.53
N ILE A 698 12.98 20.36 10.95
CA ILE A 698 13.54 21.37 10.04
C ILE A 698 14.89 21.82 10.59
N GLY A 699 15.95 21.59 9.82
CA GLY A 699 17.30 22.04 10.15
C GLY A 699 17.78 23.11 9.18
N ALA A 700 18.68 23.97 9.64
CA ALA A 700 19.38 24.92 8.78
C ALA A 700 20.87 25.04 9.13
N TRP A 701 21.65 25.56 8.19
CA TRP A 701 23.01 26.06 8.44
C TRP A 701 23.28 27.27 7.55
N GLY A 702 24.35 28.02 7.86
CA GLY A 702 24.73 29.19 7.08
C GLY A 702 23.59 30.20 6.93
N GLY A 703 23.31 30.63 5.69
CA GLY A 703 22.22 31.56 5.39
C GLY A 703 20.82 30.99 5.67
N GLY A 704 20.66 29.67 5.75
CA GLY A 704 19.35 29.05 6.01
C GLY A 704 18.72 29.45 7.34
N ALA A 705 19.52 29.88 8.34
CA ALA A 705 19.00 30.40 9.60
C ALA A 705 18.13 31.65 9.40
N GLU A 706 18.42 32.47 8.38
CA GLU A 706 17.61 33.63 8.01
C GLU A 706 16.23 33.22 7.50
N VAL A 707 16.15 32.14 6.72
CA VAL A 707 14.87 31.58 6.23
C VAL A 707 13.98 31.18 7.41
N LEU A 708 14.54 30.48 8.40
CA LEU A 708 13.79 30.07 9.60
C LEU A 708 13.29 31.26 10.42
N ALA A 709 14.09 32.33 10.50
CA ALA A 709 13.71 33.57 11.17
C ALA A 709 12.59 34.30 10.42
N GLN A 710 12.69 34.42 9.09
CA GLN A 710 11.66 35.08 8.26
C GLN A 710 10.35 34.30 8.22
N ALA A 711 10.41 32.97 8.22
CA ALA A 711 9.22 32.11 8.35
C ALA A 711 8.60 32.17 9.76
N GLY A 712 9.29 32.76 10.75
CA GLY A 712 8.79 32.89 12.12
C GLY A 712 8.81 31.59 12.93
N VAL A 713 9.60 30.60 12.51
CA VAL A 713 9.65 29.26 13.12
C VAL A 713 10.94 28.99 13.91
N ALA A 714 11.92 29.88 13.83
CA ALA A 714 13.19 29.76 14.54
C ALA A 714 12.98 29.63 16.07
N GLY A 715 13.65 28.64 16.69
CA GLY A 715 13.57 28.39 18.13
C GLY A 715 12.34 27.60 18.59
N THR A 716 11.44 27.21 17.67
CA THR A 716 10.33 26.31 18.00
C THR A 716 10.80 24.84 18.07
N PRO A 717 10.06 23.94 18.76
CA PRO A 717 10.47 22.55 18.89
C PRO A 717 10.73 21.85 17.55
N GLY A 718 11.87 21.16 17.45
CA GLY A 718 12.32 20.43 16.26
C GLY A 718 12.75 21.32 15.09
N VAL A 719 12.97 22.61 15.34
CA VAL A 719 13.59 23.57 14.41
C VAL A 719 14.92 24.02 14.98
N PHE A 720 16.01 23.86 14.24
CA PHE A 720 17.36 24.13 14.74
C PHE A 720 18.29 24.68 13.65
N SER A 721 19.37 25.32 14.07
CA SER A 721 20.44 25.81 13.20
C SER A 721 21.78 25.29 13.69
N ALA A 722 22.55 24.67 12.81
CA ALA A 722 23.84 24.06 13.13
C ALA A 722 24.99 24.74 12.38
N GLY A 723 26.23 24.47 12.81
CA GLY A 723 27.43 25.04 12.19
C GLY A 723 27.76 24.50 10.80
N SER A 724 27.19 23.36 10.39
CA SER A 724 27.36 22.75 9.07
C SER A 724 26.15 21.87 8.71
N GLY A 725 26.00 21.54 7.42
CA GLY A 725 24.94 20.63 6.97
C GLY A 725 25.01 19.23 7.59
N THR A 726 26.22 18.69 7.80
CA THR A 726 26.38 17.39 8.48
C THR A 726 26.03 17.45 9.96
N ALA A 727 26.32 18.55 10.65
CA ALA A 727 25.89 18.76 12.03
C ALA A 727 24.37 18.90 12.12
N ALA A 728 23.75 19.61 11.16
CA ALA A 728 22.30 19.70 11.07
C ALA A 728 21.67 18.31 10.85
N LEU A 729 22.26 17.46 10.01
CA LEU A 729 21.80 16.08 9.83
C LEU A 729 21.90 15.26 11.13
N THR A 730 22.97 15.43 11.91
CA THR A 730 23.11 14.75 13.21
C THR A 730 22.00 15.13 14.19
N GLU A 731 21.60 16.39 14.23
CA GLU A 731 20.46 16.85 15.05
C GLU A 731 19.11 16.38 14.49
N LEU A 732 19.00 16.20 13.17
CA LEU A 732 17.79 15.77 12.48
C LEU A 732 17.43 14.31 12.73
N GLN A 733 18.43 13.42 12.75
CA GLN A 733 18.24 11.97 12.77
C GLN A 733 17.38 11.46 13.94
N PRO A 734 17.61 11.88 15.20
CA PRO A 734 16.77 11.45 16.33
C PRO A 734 15.30 11.90 16.20
N LEU A 735 15.03 13.00 15.48
CA LEU A 735 13.67 13.47 15.25
C LEU A 735 12.97 12.66 14.16
N LEU A 736 13.69 12.25 13.11
CA LEU A 736 13.16 11.37 12.05
C LEU A 736 12.78 10.00 12.60
N ALA A 737 13.55 9.46 13.55
CA ALA A 737 13.23 8.20 14.21
C ALA A 737 11.88 8.22 14.96
N LYS A 738 11.39 9.41 15.33
CA LYS A 738 10.08 9.62 15.98
C LYS A 738 8.99 10.02 14.98
N HIS A 739 9.32 10.03 13.70
CA HIS A 739 8.51 10.48 12.56
C HIS A 739 8.14 11.97 12.56
N ARG A 740 7.55 12.50 13.63
CA ARG A 740 7.16 13.90 13.78
C ARG A 740 7.55 14.45 15.14
N VAL A 741 7.54 15.78 15.22
CA VAL A 741 7.80 16.56 16.42
C VAL A 741 6.48 16.85 17.15
N TRP A 742 5.82 15.80 17.65
CA TRP A 742 4.46 15.90 18.22
C TRP A 742 4.30 16.93 19.34
N HIS A 743 5.34 17.15 20.15
CA HIS A 743 5.33 18.14 21.23
C HIS A 743 5.43 19.60 20.75
N ARG A 744 5.55 19.84 19.43
CA ARG A 744 5.46 21.18 18.84
C ARG A 744 4.09 21.81 19.08
N PHE A 745 3.05 20.99 18.98
CA PHE A 745 1.66 21.38 19.26
C PHE A 745 1.13 20.49 20.37
N PRO A 746 1.25 20.90 21.64
CA PRO A 746 0.74 20.12 22.76
C PRO A 746 -0.75 19.80 22.57
N ALA A 747 -1.11 18.52 22.71
CA ALA A 747 -2.49 18.07 22.60
C ALA A 747 -3.37 18.70 23.68
N THR A 748 -4.61 19.02 23.32
CA THR A 748 -5.61 19.61 24.24
C THR A 748 -6.52 18.55 24.86
N VAL A 749 -6.63 17.38 24.24
CA VAL A 749 -7.39 16.23 24.75
C VAL A 749 -6.46 15.32 25.57
N ALA A 750 -6.89 14.97 26.78
CA ALA A 750 -6.16 14.08 27.70
C ALA A 750 -6.50 12.59 27.48
#